data_AF-A0A812T0M9-F1
#
_entry.id   AF-A0A812T0M9-F1
#
_cell.length_a   1.000
_cell.length_b   1.000
_cell.length_c   1.000
_cell.angle_alpha   90.00
_cell.angle_beta   90.00
_cell.angle_gamma   90.00
#
_symmetry.space_group_name_H-M   'P 1'
#
loop_
_entity.id
_entity.type
_entity.pdbx_description
1 polymer ?
#
loop_
_entity_poly.entity_id
_entity_poly.type
_entity_poly.pdbx_seq_one_letter_code
_entity_poly.pdbx_strand_id
1 'polypeptide(L)'
;VSGIQSLVGDGIPQAAASCKHFAAYSFEGGPTQLNKTEHMRDFIPGASNVSRHNENAVVSPQDLTESYFPAFEACARAGALGSMCAYNQVNGIPSCASSELLRSKLREEWGFRGMIVTDCDSIADMYSLQQYRDTPAENIEAALAAGTDVACSPGFFRDYANASMEPLLTEAVKNALRVRFILGEFDPPPADIPDSWQKASAGHVELAMEAALQGAVLLKNEGHMLPLSVEQRVAVLGPLRNATRSILGNYEAWPVPVVTPLAGLKKFGRHVEAPGPEVDICGTAGSSMPEKPDAEVVVVVAGLTADDLEVQDPDLRPVQSEFCKAGCLETEGCDRPNISWPRSQADLIATAATWGIPVVLVVISGGPVDLADYAQMDGIHSILWLGYSGEAAGEALGRLVYGLASPSGRLSQTFYRKEYTAHVAMQDYSFRPRTEDGYPGRGYRFVSDRWIVYPFGHGLSFDSFSFDWLADHAFAGRCQVGVRVQPLYSEALKTRSSSTSVLLFLVPPSGKSGLLKKLVDFQKVEFPPAQSQEDRWKDLYFELSPSDIELVDEAGASSVAGGTWTLQVNEPPELRYPAKVPPVEAREADIDGWTFFARFSGALWETFIDVATSRGPREQKGWEYRKGIEGMSMGSMAFEMMTTQGAKSAKHHAQRLSKILTEVSIACLRSEDTEEFKELSKEYQSGYGVKNLAMQDKQHKVSSVLILHHKVPFLNLSFRKITAATRDVCSPQGQVQGRMDVSAQEFHPELGS
;
A
#
# COMPACT_ATOMS: atom_id res chain seq x y z
N VAL A 1 -5.40 4.23 0.30
CA VAL A 1 -4.62 4.39 -0.95
C VAL A 1 -5.47 5.17 -1.94
N SER A 2 -5.01 6.32 -2.39
CA SER A 2 -5.66 7.07 -3.48
C SER A 2 -5.15 6.55 -4.82
N GLY A 3 -6.01 6.56 -5.85
CA GLY A 3 -5.59 6.28 -7.23
C GLY A 3 -5.35 4.81 -7.61
N ILE A 4 -5.65 3.82 -6.76
CA ILE A 4 -5.59 2.39 -7.15
C ILE A 4 -6.43 2.14 -8.40
N GLN A 5 -7.68 2.59 -8.36
CA GLN A 5 -8.58 2.51 -9.49
C GLN A 5 -8.63 3.87 -10.17
N SER A 6 -7.87 4.03 -11.25
CA SER A 6 -7.89 5.26 -12.03
C SER A 6 -9.21 5.36 -12.81
N LEU A 7 -9.74 6.58 -12.88
CA LEU A 7 -10.85 6.97 -13.73
C LEU A 7 -10.30 7.92 -14.79
N VAL A 8 -10.70 7.75 -16.05
CA VAL A 8 -10.27 8.62 -17.16
C VAL A 8 -11.50 9.28 -17.77
N GLY A 9 -11.38 10.54 -18.19
CA GLY A 9 -12.46 11.29 -18.84
C GLY A 9 -13.71 11.38 -17.97
N ASP A 10 -14.84 10.86 -18.45
CA ASP A 10 -16.18 10.92 -17.85
C ASP A 10 -16.37 10.06 -16.58
N GLY A 11 -15.28 9.69 -15.91
CA GLY A 11 -15.32 8.89 -14.68
C GLY A 11 -15.43 7.38 -14.91
N ILE A 12 -15.12 6.89 -16.12
CA ILE A 12 -15.12 5.46 -16.45
C ILE A 12 -13.71 4.88 -16.21
N PRO A 13 -13.59 3.77 -15.46
CA PRO A 13 -12.31 3.09 -15.29
C PRO A 13 -11.85 2.43 -16.61
N GLN A 14 -10.57 2.59 -16.95
CA GLN A 14 -9.98 2.01 -18.18
C GLN A 14 -9.39 0.61 -17.97
N ALA A 15 -9.15 0.21 -16.73
CA ALA A 15 -8.64 -1.10 -16.36
C ALA A 15 -9.22 -1.50 -15.01
N ALA A 16 -9.36 -2.81 -14.74
CA ALA A 16 -9.73 -3.29 -13.42
C ALA A 16 -8.48 -3.45 -12.56
N ALA A 17 -8.23 -2.48 -11.67
CA ALA A 17 -7.16 -2.59 -10.70
C ALA A 17 -7.47 -3.77 -9.75
N SER A 18 -6.48 -4.64 -9.58
CA SER A 18 -6.64 -5.89 -8.82
C SER A 18 -5.59 -6.00 -7.73
N CYS A 19 -6.01 -6.30 -6.52
CA CYS A 19 -5.10 -6.54 -5.40
C CYS A 19 -4.85 -8.03 -5.22
N LYS A 20 -3.56 -8.40 -5.18
CA LYS A 20 -3.06 -9.77 -5.07
C LYS A 20 -1.89 -9.86 -4.08
N HIS A 21 -1.63 -10.98 -3.41
CA HIS A 21 -2.38 -12.24 -3.37
C HIS A 21 -3.11 -12.35 -2.02
N PHE A 22 -4.44 -12.39 -2.00
CA PHE A 22 -5.25 -12.35 -0.78
C PHE A 22 -5.49 -13.78 -0.23
N ALA A 23 -5.03 -14.17 0.96
CA ALA A 23 -4.38 -13.40 2.04
C ALA A 23 -3.19 -14.17 2.65
N ALA A 24 -2.37 -13.47 3.45
CA ALA A 24 -1.23 -14.05 4.16
C ALA A 24 -0.28 -14.88 3.27
N TYR A 25 -0.05 -14.38 2.06
CA TYR A 25 0.86 -14.97 1.09
C TYR A 25 2.25 -14.32 1.22
N SER A 26 3.24 -15.07 1.71
CA SER A 26 4.59 -14.54 2.00
C SER A 26 5.74 -15.50 1.65
N PHE A 27 5.45 -16.61 0.97
CA PHE A 27 6.40 -17.69 0.72
C PHE A 27 6.16 -18.29 -0.66
N GLU A 28 7.21 -18.31 -1.48
CA GLU A 28 7.20 -18.87 -2.82
C GLU A 28 7.62 -20.35 -2.79
N GLY A 29 8.65 -20.66 -1.98
CA GLY A 29 9.35 -21.95 -1.95
C GLY A 29 10.83 -21.81 -2.29
N GLY A 30 11.66 -22.77 -1.85
CA GLY A 30 13.12 -22.71 -2.02
C GLY A 30 13.64 -23.18 -3.40
N PRO A 31 14.96 -23.00 -3.69
CA PRO A 31 15.61 -23.32 -4.97
C PRO A 31 15.47 -24.77 -5.46
N THR A 32 15.11 -25.69 -4.57
CA THR A 32 14.92 -27.10 -4.88
C THR A 32 13.60 -27.42 -5.59
N GLN A 33 12.73 -26.41 -5.79
CA GLN A 33 11.36 -26.58 -6.29
C GLN A 33 11.18 -26.09 -7.74
N LEU A 34 12.22 -25.52 -8.35
CA LEU A 34 12.24 -25.18 -9.78
C LEU A 34 12.30 -26.45 -10.64
N ASN A 35 11.16 -27.12 -10.78
CA ASN A 35 10.63 -27.69 -12.02
C ASN A 35 9.43 -28.59 -11.69
N LYS A 36 8.30 -28.33 -12.35
CA LYS A 36 7.04 -29.09 -12.33
C LYS A 36 7.14 -30.54 -12.84
N THR A 37 8.32 -31.14 -12.90
CA THR A 37 8.52 -32.52 -13.34
C THR A 37 8.88 -33.40 -12.15
N GLU A 38 8.08 -34.44 -11.91
CA GLU A 38 8.18 -35.48 -10.85
C GLU A 38 9.56 -36.15 -10.68
N HIS A 39 10.58 -35.84 -11.48
CA HIS A 39 11.81 -36.61 -11.63
C HIS A 39 13.04 -36.11 -10.85
N MET A 40 12.94 -35.12 -9.95
CA MET A 40 14.09 -34.68 -9.14
C MET A 40 13.99 -34.94 -7.63
N ARG A 41 13.02 -35.75 -7.18
CA ARG A 41 12.94 -36.24 -5.79
C ARG A 41 14.25 -36.90 -5.30
N ASP A 42 15.07 -37.39 -6.22
CA ASP A 42 16.27 -38.18 -5.91
C ASP A 42 17.57 -37.36 -5.78
N PHE A 43 17.57 -36.05 -6.07
CA PHE A 43 18.83 -35.29 -6.20
C PHE A 43 19.23 -34.44 -4.98
N ILE A 44 18.33 -34.13 -4.04
CA ILE A 44 18.66 -33.29 -2.88
C ILE A 44 18.03 -33.87 -1.59
N PRO A 45 18.80 -34.58 -0.76
CA PRO A 45 18.35 -35.07 0.54
C PRO A 45 17.94 -33.91 1.47
N GLY A 46 16.68 -33.86 1.91
CA GLY A 46 16.18 -32.90 2.90
C GLY A 46 15.31 -31.74 2.37
N ALA A 47 14.94 -31.74 1.09
CA ALA A 47 14.02 -30.73 0.55
C ALA A 47 12.63 -30.81 1.23
N SER A 48 12.09 -29.67 1.67
CA SER A 48 10.72 -29.57 2.18
C SER A 48 9.72 -29.75 1.04
N ASN A 49 8.66 -30.53 1.26
CA ASN A 49 7.56 -30.71 0.32
C ASN A 49 6.62 -29.49 0.26
N VAL A 50 6.93 -28.40 0.98
CA VAL A 50 6.07 -27.21 1.06
C VAL A 50 6.52 -26.15 0.06
N SER A 51 5.58 -25.64 -0.74
CA SER A 51 5.71 -24.52 -1.66
C SER A 51 4.49 -23.60 -1.53
N ARG A 52 4.51 -22.46 -2.22
CA ARG A 52 3.35 -21.56 -2.33
C ARG A 52 2.03 -22.25 -2.64
N HIS A 53 2.08 -23.35 -3.38
CA HIS A 53 0.91 -24.09 -3.87
C HIS A 53 0.25 -24.99 -2.82
N ASN A 54 0.96 -25.36 -1.74
CA ASN A 54 0.43 -26.29 -0.74
C ASN A 54 0.68 -25.87 0.72
N GLU A 55 1.29 -24.71 0.92
CA GLU A 55 1.53 -24.18 2.25
C GLU A 55 0.21 -23.87 2.98
N ASN A 56 0.24 -24.11 4.29
CA ASN A 56 -0.77 -23.63 5.22
C ASN A 56 -0.16 -22.56 6.13
N ALA A 57 -0.47 -21.30 5.83
CA ALA A 57 -0.11 -20.16 6.66
C ALA A 57 -0.94 -20.18 7.95
N VAL A 58 -0.29 -20.49 9.07
CA VAL A 58 -0.91 -20.45 10.40
C VAL A 58 -0.71 -19.04 10.98
N VAL A 59 -1.78 -18.26 11.02
CA VAL A 59 -1.73 -16.83 11.35
C VAL A 59 -2.71 -16.52 12.48
N SER A 60 -2.23 -15.79 13.48
CA SER A 60 -3.07 -15.33 14.59
C SER A 60 -4.11 -14.30 14.12
N PRO A 61 -5.29 -14.20 14.76
CA PRO A 61 -6.24 -13.12 14.49
C PRO A 61 -5.63 -11.72 14.64
N GLN A 62 -4.72 -11.56 15.60
CA GLN A 62 -3.97 -10.33 15.82
C GLN A 62 -3.12 -9.96 14.60
N ASP A 63 -2.30 -10.87 14.08
CA ASP A 63 -1.42 -10.59 12.93
C ASP A 63 -2.22 -10.42 11.64
N LEU A 64 -3.33 -11.15 11.48
CA LEU A 64 -4.26 -10.94 10.35
C LEU A 64 -4.76 -9.49 10.33
N THR A 65 -5.36 -9.03 11.43
CA THR A 65 -5.91 -7.67 11.54
C THR A 65 -4.82 -6.59 11.49
N GLU A 66 -3.71 -6.78 12.17
CA GLU A 66 -2.68 -5.74 12.34
C GLU A 66 -1.71 -5.64 11.15
N SER A 67 -1.54 -6.72 10.37
CA SER A 67 -0.44 -6.82 9.39
C SER A 67 -0.86 -7.31 8.01
N TYR A 68 -1.69 -8.35 7.91
CA TYR A 68 -2.01 -8.94 6.61
C TYR A 68 -3.23 -8.33 5.93
N PHE A 69 -4.23 -7.86 6.69
CA PHE A 69 -5.45 -7.26 6.16
C PHE A 69 -5.36 -5.78 5.74
N PRO A 70 -4.60 -4.89 6.41
CA PRO A 70 -4.70 -3.45 6.15
C PRO A 70 -4.51 -3.03 4.68
N ALA A 71 -3.59 -3.67 3.96
CA ALA A 71 -3.36 -3.37 2.53
C ALA A 71 -4.55 -3.77 1.65
N PHE A 72 -5.16 -4.94 1.90
CA PHE A 72 -6.31 -5.42 1.13
C PHE A 72 -7.60 -4.67 1.50
N GLU A 73 -7.77 -4.32 2.77
CA GLU A 73 -8.86 -3.44 3.20
C GLU A 73 -8.76 -2.07 2.50
N ALA A 74 -7.58 -1.44 2.54
CA ALA A 74 -7.36 -0.17 1.90
C ALA A 74 -7.58 -0.24 0.38
N CYS A 75 -7.23 -1.36 -0.25
CA CYS A 75 -7.51 -1.61 -1.66
C CYS A 75 -9.01 -1.75 -1.96
N ALA A 76 -9.71 -2.58 -1.21
CA ALA A 76 -11.15 -2.79 -1.38
C ALA A 76 -11.92 -1.47 -1.19
N ARG A 77 -11.58 -0.71 -0.14
CA ARG A 77 -12.19 0.59 0.16
C ARG A 77 -11.84 1.67 -0.86
N ALA A 78 -10.71 1.53 -1.57
CA ALA A 78 -10.33 2.42 -2.67
C ALA A 78 -11.12 2.15 -3.97
N GLY A 79 -12.03 1.17 -3.98
CA GLY A 79 -12.89 0.89 -5.13
C GLY A 79 -12.25 0.02 -6.20
N ALA A 80 -11.24 -0.78 -5.84
CA ALA A 80 -10.66 -1.76 -6.74
C ALA A 80 -11.74 -2.68 -7.35
N LEU A 81 -11.59 -2.98 -8.64
CA LEU A 81 -12.54 -3.81 -9.39
C LEU A 81 -12.12 -5.28 -9.47
N GLY A 82 -10.95 -5.63 -8.96
CA GLY A 82 -10.48 -7.01 -8.84
C GLY A 82 -9.82 -7.31 -7.50
N SER A 83 -9.87 -8.58 -7.09
CA SER A 83 -9.04 -9.13 -6.02
C SER A 83 -8.66 -10.55 -6.39
N MET A 84 -7.39 -10.91 -6.23
CA MET A 84 -6.90 -12.25 -6.52
C MET A 84 -6.74 -13.04 -5.22
N CYS A 85 -7.45 -14.16 -5.10
CA CYS A 85 -7.24 -15.10 -4.00
C CYS A 85 -5.93 -15.88 -4.22
N ALA A 86 -5.15 -16.05 -3.16
CA ALA A 86 -3.82 -16.66 -3.21
C ALA A 86 -3.85 -18.18 -3.37
N TYR A 87 -2.69 -18.77 -3.67
CA TYR A 87 -2.48 -20.22 -3.69
C TYR A 87 -2.66 -20.87 -2.32
N ASN A 88 -2.02 -20.31 -1.29
CA ASN A 88 -1.87 -20.95 0.02
C ASN A 88 -3.20 -21.12 0.76
N GLN A 89 -3.17 -21.99 1.76
CA GLN A 89 -4.18 -22.05 2.80
C GLN A 89 -3.87 -21.02 3.89
N VAL A 90 -4.91 -20.49 4.53
CA VAL A 90 -4.81 -19.69 5.76
C VAL A 90 -5.58 -20.43 6.84
N ASN A 91 -4.89 -20.81 7.92
CA ASN A 91 -5.48 -21.56 9.04
C ASN A 91 -6.24 -22.82 8.61
N GLY A 92 -5.72 -23.53 7.60
CA GLY A 92 -6.24 -24.81 7.10
C GLY A 92 -7.34 -24.70 6.03
N ILE A 93 -7.63 -23.49 5.53
CA ILE A 93 -8.62 -23.28 4.47
C ILE A 93 -7.94 -22.64 3.25
N PRO A 94 -8.07 -23.20 2.04
CA PRO A 94 -7.54 -22.57 0.83
C PRO A 94 -8.10 -21.16 0.64
N SER A 95 -7.25 -20.20 0.29
CA SER A 95 -7.67 -18.79 0.21
C SER A 95 -8.82 -18.58 -0.79
N CYS A 96 -8.80 -19.29 -1.93
CA CYS A 96 -9.87 -19.26 -2.93
C CYS A 96 -11.18 -19.98 -2.52
N ALA A 97 -11.19 -20.70 -1.40
CA ALA A 97 -12.36 -21.39 -0.84
C ALA A 97 -12.76 -20.88 0.54
N SER A 98 -12.18 -19.76 1.00
CA SER A 98 -12.46 -19.20 2.32
C SER A 98 -13.60 -18.18 2.27
N SER A 99 -14.80 -18.59 2.68
CA SER A 99 -15.95 -17.69 2.83
C SER A 99 -15.70 -16.57 3.84
N GLU A 100 -14.89 -16.84 4.86
CA GLU A 100 -14.50 -15.84 5.86
C GLU A 100 -13.68 -14.72 5.21
N LEU A 101 -12.67 -15.07 4.41
CA LEU A 101 -11.85 -14.07 3.71
C LEU A 101 -12.64 -13.37 2.60
N LEU A 102 -13.28 -14.14 1.71
CA LEU A 102 -13.82 -13.62 0.46
C LEU A 102 -15.23 -13.02 0.61
N ARG A 103 -16.14 -13.66 1.34
CA ARG A 103 -17.48 -13.09 1.60
C ARG A 103 -17.46 -12.16 2.80
N SER A 104 -17.09 -12.65 3.98
CA SER A 104 -17.24 -11.88 5.22
C SER A 104 -16.30 -10.69 5.29
N LYS A 105 -14.98 -10.88 5.12
CA LYS A 105 -14.02 -9.77 5.15
C LYS A 105 -14.11 -8.89 3.90
N LEU A 106 -13.82 -9.45 2.74
CA LEU A 106 -13.66 -8.66 1.52
C LEU A 106 -14.98 -8.02 1.05
N ARG A 107 -16.05 -8.81 0.85
CA ARG A 107 -17.33 -8.28 0.32
C ARG A 107 -18.19 -7.58 1.38
N GLU A 108 -18.38 -8.18 2.55
CA GLU A 108 -19.35 -7.68 3.56
C GLU A 108 -18.76 -6.60 4.46
N GLU A 109 -17.55 -6.80 5.00
CA GLU A 109 -16.92 -5.87 5.94
C GLU A 109 -16.24 -4.69 5.23
N TRP A 110 -15.43 -4.96 4.21
CA TRP A 110 -14.71 -3.91 3.47
C TRP A 110 -15.48 -3.35 2.28
N GLY A 111 -16.62 -3.96 1.94
CA GLY A 111 -17.51 -3.44 0.91
C GLY A 111 -17.00 -3.65 -0.51
N PHE A 112 -16.15 -4.65 -0.77
CA PHE A 112 -15.65 -4.92 -2.12
C PHE A 112 -16.79 -5.27 -3.09
N ARG A 113 -16.75 -4.65 -4.27
CA ARG A 113 -17.75 -4.80 -5.34
C ARG A 113 -17.10 -5.12 -6.69
N GLY A 114 -15.88 -5.63 -6.70
CA GLY A 114 -15.24 -6.13 -7.91
C GLY A 114 -15.52 -7.62 -8.15
N MET A 115 -14.72 -8.20 -9.06
CA MET A 115 -14.63 -9.64 -9.30
C MET A 115 -13.48 -10.26 -8.51
N ILE A 116 -13.67 -11.49 -8.02
CA ILE A 116 -12.63 -12.26 -7.35
C ILE A 116 -12.07 -13.28 -8.34
N VAL A 117 -10.78 -13.16 -8.65
CA VAL A 117 -10.07 -14.06 -9.57
C VAL A 117 -9.16 -15.00 -8.78
N THR A 118 -8.97 -16.23 -9.25
CA THR A 118 -7.97 -17.13 -8.66
C THR A 118 -6.58 -16.73 -9.10
N ASP A 119 -5.58 -17.02 -8.26
CA ASP A 119 -4.27 -17.26 -8.83
C ASP A 119 -4.31 -18.45 -9.82
N CYS A 120 -3.31 -18.55 -10.68
CA CYS A 120 -3.38 -19.42 -11.83
C CYS A 120 -3.22 -20.89 -11.44
N ASP A 121 -4.27 -21.68 -11.67
CA ASP A 121 -4.43 -23.08 -11.23
C ASP A 121 -4.74 -23.30 -9.74
N SER A 122 -5.02 -22.27 -8.93
CA SER A 122 -5.23 -22.47 -7.47
C SER A 122 -6.38 -23.43 -7.11
N ILE A 123 -7.44 -23.52 -7.93
CA ILE A 123 -8.52 -24.51 -7.69
C ILE A 123 -8.04 -25.93 -7.96
N ALA A 124 -7.14 -26.12 -8.93
CA ALA A 124 -6.51 -27.42 -9.16
C ALA A 124 -5.61 -27.77 -7.96
N ASP A 125 -4.83 -26.80 -7.46
CA ASP A 125 -3.96 -26.99 -6.29
C ASP A 125 -4.74 -27.40 -5.05
N MET A 126 -5.93 -26.81 -4.83
CA MET A 126 -6.85 -27.22 -3.75
C MET A 126 -7.11 -28.73 -3.76
N TYR A 127 -7.25 -29.32 -4.95
CA TYR A 127 -7.47 -30.76 -5.12
C TYR A 127 -6.16 -31.55 -5.06
N SER A 128 -5.23 -31.27 -5.97
CA SER A 128 -4.06 -32.13 -6.21
C SER A 128 -2.94 -31.99 -5.20
N LEU A 129 -2.81 -30.82 -4.56
CA LEU A 129 -1.68 -30.50 -3.68
C LEU A 129 -2.10 -30.26 -2.23
N GLN A 130 -3.27 -29.66 -2.01
CA GLN A 130 -3.79 -29.35 -0.68
C GLN A 130 -4.77 -30.41 -0.16
N GLN A 131 -5.30 -31.26 -1.06
CA GLN A 131 -6.25 -32.32 -0.75
C GLN A 131 -7.45 -31.82 0.08
N TYR A 132 -7.97 -30.64 -0.24
CA TYR A 132 -8.98 -29.94 0.55
C TYR A 132 -10.36 -30.61 0.48
N ARG A 133 -10.76 -31.09 -0.71
CA ARG A 133 -11.96 -31.93 -0.92
C ARG A 133 -11.62 -33.15 -1.77
N ASP A 134 -12.44 -34.18 -1.62
CA ASP A 134 -12.20 -35.52 -2.16
C ASP A 134 -12.29 -35.57 -3.69
N THR A 135 -13.09 -34.69 -4.29
CA THR A 135 -13.29 -34.65 -5.75
C THR A 135 -12.96 -33.29 -6.37
N PRO A 136 -12.55 -33.25 -7.66
CA PRO A 136 -12.38 -32.01 -8.39
C PRO A 136 -13.61 -31.10 -8.38
N ALA A 137 -14.81 -31.69 -8.53
CA ALA A 137 -16.07 -30.96 -8.55
C ALA A 137 -16.36 -30.28 -7.20
N GLU A 138 -16.14 -30.96 -6.07
CA GLU A 138 -16.33 -30.37 -4.73
C GLU A 138 -15.37 -29.20 -4.46
N ASN A 139 -14.16 -29.23 -5.01
CA ASN A 139 -13.21 -28.12 -4.90
C ASN A 139 -13.70 -26.89 -5.70
N ILE A 140 -14.25 -27.09 -6.90
CA ILE A 140 -14.88 -26.03 -7.69
C ILE A 140 -16.09 -25.44 -6.94
N GLU A 141 -16.96 -26.30 -6.42
CA GLU A 141 -18.14 -25.88 -5.67
C GLU A 141 -17.76 -25.06 -4.43
N ALA A 142 -16.75 -25.50 -3.69
CA ALA A 142 -16.26 -24.79 -2.51
C ALA A 142 -15.72 -23.39 -2.87
N ALA A 143 -14.97 -23.26 -3.96
CA ALA A 143 -14.45 -21.97 -4.41
C ALA A 143 -15.57 -20.99 -4.81
N LEU A 144 -16.54 -21.47 -5.60
CA LEU A 144 -17.69 -20.67 -6.02
C LEU A 144 -18.58 -20.28 -4.83
N ALA A 145 -18.84 -21.22 -3.92
CA ALA A 145 -19.61 -20.97 -2.70
C ALA A 145 -18.92 -19.92 -1.81
N ALA A 146 -17.58 -19.91 -1.75
CA ALA A 146 -16.81 -18.89 -1.05
C ALA A 146 -16.81 -17.52 -1.74
N GLY A 147 -17.25 -17.43 -2.99
CA GLY A 147 -17.40 -16.17 -3.74
C GLY A 147 -16.31 -15.87 -4.75
N THR A 148 -15.47 -16.87 -5.10
CA THR A 148 -14.57 -16.80 -6.26
C THR A 148 -15.38 -16.73 -7.54
N ASP A 149 -15.08 -15.76 -8.41
CA ASP A 149 -15.87 -15.47 -9.61
C ASP A 149 -15.20 -15.98 -10.91
N VAL A 150 -13.88 -15.86 -11.01
CA VAL A 150 -13.11 -16.13 -12.23
C VAL A 150 -11.94 -17.04 -11.94
N ALA A 151 -11.80 -18.13 -12.67
CA ALA A 151 -10.57 -18.94 -12.66
C ALA A 151 -9.57 -18.38 -13.68
N CYS A 152 -8.33 -18.10 -13.27
CA CYS A 152 -7.27 -17.66 -14.21
C CYS A 152 -7.02 -18.74 -15.29
N SER A 153 -7.03 -20.02 -14.90
CA SER A 153 -6.87 -21.15 -15.81
C SER A 153 -8.20 -21.87 -16.07
N PRO A 154 -8.65 -22.01 -17.33
CA PRO A 154 -9.98 -22.56 -17.62
C PRO A 154 -10.04 -24.09 -17.57
N GLY A 155 -8.91 -24.81 -17.68
CA GLY A 155 -8.87 -26.25 -17.92
C GLY A 155 -9.59 -27.07 -16.85
N PHE A 156 -9.16 -26.94 -15.58
CA PHE A 156 -9.75 -27.67 -14.46
C PHE A 156 -11.25 -27.40 -14.31
N PHE A 157 -11.63 -26.14 -14.47
CA PHE A 157 -13.03 -25.73 -14.37
C PHE A 157 -13.88 -26.30 -15.51
N ARG A 158 -13.38 -26.25 -16.75
CA ARG A 158 -14.04 -26.81 -17.94
C ARG A 158 -14.26 -28.32 -17.81
N ASP A 159 -13.29 -29.04 -17.25
CA ASP A 159 -13.29 -30.50 -17.26
C ASP A 159 -14.15 -31.11 -16.12
N TYR A 160 -14.35 -30.38 -15.02
CA TYR A 160 -15.01 -30.91 -13.82
C TYR A 160 -16.23 -30.13 -13.30
N ALA A 161 -16.49 -28.91 -13.78
CA ALA A 161 -17.73 -28.20 -13.44
C ALA A 161 -18.95 -28.91 -14.03
N ASN A 162 -20.07 -28.89 -13.32
CA ASN A 162 -21.30 -29.57 -13.76
C ASN A 162 -22.57 -28.79 -13.39
N ALA A 163 -23.72 -29.28 -13.87
CA ALA A 163 -25.00 -28.58 -13.77
C ALA A 163 -25.49 -28.30 -12.33
N SER A 164 -25.02 -29.03 -11.31
CA SER A 164 -25.42 -28.75 -9.93
C SER A 164 -24.94 -27.37 -9.45
N MET A 165 -23.90 -26.83 -10.08
CA MET A 165 -23.26 -25.57 -9.71
C MET A 165 -23.91 -24.35 -10.41
N GLU A 166 -24.93 -24.55 -11.27
CA GLU A 166 -25.53 -23.48 -12.08
C GLU A 166 -25.93 -22.22 -11.27
N PRO A 167 -26.52 -22.31 -10.06
CA PRO A 167 -26.83 -21.12 -9.27
C PRO A 167 -25.58 -20.32 -8.86
N LEU A 168 -24.52 -21.02 -8.45
CA LEU A 168 -23.26 -20.40 -8.03
C LEU A 168 -22.50 -19.82 -9.23
N LEU A 169 -22.49 -20.52 -10.36
CA LEU A 169 -21.95 -20.03 -11.63
C LEU A 169 -22.66 -18.77 -12.10
N THR A 170 -23.97 -18.71 -11.93
CA THR A 170 -24.77 -17.53 -12.29
C THR A 170 -24.35 -16.31 -11.46
N GLU A 171 -24.08 -16.47 -10.17
CA GLU A 171 -23.55 -15.40 -9.31
C GLU A 171 -22.17 -14.93 -9.80
N ALA A 172 -21.24 -15.86 -9.99
CA ALA A 172 -19.88 -15.60 -10.46
C ALA A 172 -19.85 -14.86 -11.80
N VAL A 173 -20.63 -15.32 -12.78
CA VAL A 173 -20.74 -14.70 -14.11
C VAL A 173 -21.33 -13.30 -14.02
N LYS A 174 -22.33 -13.06 -13.16
CA LYS A 174 -22.87 -11.70 -12.95
C LYS A 174 -21.82 -10.75 -12.39
N ASN A 175 -21.01 -11.20 -11.44
CA ASN A 175 -19.94 -10.38 -10.87
C ASN A 175 -18.87 -10.03 -11.91
N ALA A 176 -18.42 -11.01 -12.70
CA ALA A 176 -17.46 -10.79 -13.77
C ALA A 176 -18.02 -9.86 -14.88
N LEU A 177 -19.25 -10.12 -15.34
CA LEU A 177 -19.90 -9.28 -16.35
C LEU A 177 -20.11 -7.85 -15.88
N ARG A 178 -20.47 -7.65 -14.60
CA ARG A 178 -20.61 -6.31 -14.04
C ARG A 178 -19.32 -5.51 -14.16
N VAL A 179 -18.16 -6.10 -13.84
CA VAL A 179 -16.87 -5.41 -14.01
C VAL A 179 -16.62 -5.08 -15.47
N ARG A 180 -16.88 -6.01 -16.39
CA ARG A 180 -16.74 -5.79 -17.84
C ARG A 180 -17.67 -4.69 -18.38
N PHE A 181 -18.90 -4.60 -17.86
CA PHE A 181 -19.81 -3.47 -18.14
C PHE A 181 -19.29 -2.15 -17.58
N ILE A 182 -18.73 -2.14 -16.36
CA ILE A 182 -18.12 -0.95 -15.74
C ILE A 182 -16.93 -0.45 -16.59
N LEU A 183 -16.17 -1.35 -17.20
CA LEU A 183 -15.06 -1.02 -18.10
C LEU A 183 -15.50 -0.58 -19.50
N GLY A 184 -16.80 -0.62 -19.81
CA GLY A 184 -17.33 -0.25 -21.12
C GLY A 184 -17.04 -1.26 -22.23
N GLU A 185 -16.69 -2.51 -21.91
CA GLU A 185 -16.34 -3.53 -22.92
C GLU A 185 -17.47 -3.80 -23.93
N PHE A 186 -18.71 -3.58 -23.52
CA PHE A 186 -19.91 -3.74 -24.36
C PHE A 186 -20.42 -2.44 -24.98
N ASP A 187 -19.73 -1.31 -24.74
CA ASP A 187 -20.05 -0.04 -25.37
C ASP A 187 -19.43 0.04 -26.78
N PRO A 188 -19.99 0.85 -27.69
CA PRO A 188 -19.37 1.07 -29.00
C PRO A 188 -17.93 1.59 -28.84
N PRO A 189 -16.97 1.11 -29.65
CA PRO A 189 -15.60 1.62 -29.57
C PRO A 189 -15.58 3.12 -29.86
N PRO A 190 -14.66 3.88 -29.24
CA PRO A 190 -14.54 5.30 -29.51
C PRO A 190 -14.17 5.52 -30.99
N ALA A 191 -14.66 6.62 -31.56
CA ALA A 191 -14.42 6.94 -32.98
C ALA A 191 -12.93 7.19 -33.27
N ASP A 192 -12.20 7.70 -32.28
CA ASP A 192 -10.76 7.93 -32.30
C ASP A 192 -10.07 7.15 -31.17
N ILE A 193 -8.82 6.76 -31.38
CA ILE A 193 -8.01 6.12 -30.33
C ILE A 193 -7.66 7.20 -29.29
N PRO A 194 -8.03 7.05 -28.01
CA PRO A 194 -7.71 8.04 -26.99
C PRO A 194 -6.19 8.18 -26.78
N ASP A 195 -5.74 9.40 -26.47
CA ASP A 195 -4.32 9.64 -26.11
C ASP A 195 -3.88 8.81 -24.90
N SER A 196 -4.80 8.46 -24.00
CA SER A 196 -4.56 7.56 -22.86
C SER A 196 -4.18 6.13 -23.27
N TRP A 197 -4.36 5.74 -24.54
CA TRP A 197 -3.98 4.43 -25.06
C TRP A 197 -2.59 4.44 -25.72
N GLN A 198 -1.93 5.60 -25.82
CA GLN A 198 -0.59 5.70 -26.36
C GLN A 198 0.43 5.04 -25.42
N LYS A 199 1.16 4.04 -25.92
CA LYS A 199 2.24 3.39 -25.20
C LYS A 199 3.51 4.25 -25.25
N ALA A 200 4.26 4.31 -24.14
CA ALA A 200 5.53 5.03 -24.06
C ALA A 200 5.46 6.48 -24.59
N SER A 201 4.39 7.21 -24.27
CA SER A 201 4.28 8.65 -24.55
C SER A 201 5.38 9.41 -23.80
N ALA A 202 5.66 10.66 -24.21
CA ALA A 202 6.64 11.49 -23.52
C ALA A 202 6.34 11.63 -22.02
N GLY A 203 5.06 11.75 -21.65
CA GLY A 203 4.64 11.80 -20.24
C GLY A 203 4.86 10.49 -19.49
N HIS A 204 4.72 9.32 -20.14
CA HIS A 204 5.04 8.03 -19.51
C HIS A 204 6.54 7.89 -19.24
N VAL A 205 7.39 8.30 -20.20
CA VAL A 205 8.85 8.26 -20.04
C VAL A 205 9.30 9.24 -18.94
N GLU A 206 8.69 10.42 -18.88
CA GLU A 206 8.95 11.40 -17.81
C GLU A 206 8.52 10.87 -16.44
N LEU A 207 7.34 10.25 -16.34
CA LEU A 207 6.87 9.65 -15.08
C LEU A 207 7.78 8.48 -14.64
N ALA A 208 8.25 7.64 -15.56
CA ALA A 208 9.20 6.57 -15.25
C ALA A 208 10.54 7.13 -14.74
N MET A 209 11.04 8.22 -15.34
CA MET A 209 12.21 8.95 -14.88
C MET A 209 12.01 9.53 -13.48
N GLU A 210 10.87 10.18 -13.26
CA GLU A 210 10.51 10.76 -11.96
C GLU A 210 10.46 9.67 -10.89
N ALA A 211 9.77 8.56 -11.14
CA ALA A 211 9.71 7.42 -10.22
C ALA A 211 11.10 6.87 -9.87
N ALA A 212 11.98 6.69 -10.87
CA ALA A 212 13.34 6.22 -10.66
C ALA A 212 14.19 7.19 -9.81
N LEU A 213 14.13 8.49 -10.11
CA LEU A 213 14.82 9.53 -9.34
C LEU A 213 14.30 9.62 -7.90
N GLN A 214 12.99 9.50 -7.75
CA GLN A 214 12.32 9.66 -6.48
C GLN A 214 12.43 8.44 -5.56
N GLY A 215 12.54 7.25 -6.13
CA GLY A 215 12.65 5.97 -5.42
C GLY A 215 14.08 5.62 -5.00
N ALA A 216 15.10 6.17 -5.65
CA ALA A 216 16.49 5.92 -5.30
C ALA A 216 16.84 6.39 -3.88
N VAL A 217 17.51 5.51 -3.12
CA VAL A 217 17.83 5.74 -1.70
C VAL A 217 19.32 5.79 -1.48
N LEU A 218 19.83 6.96 -1.04
CA LEU A 218 21.21 7.11 -0.62
C LEU A 218 21.37 6.59 0.82
N LEU A 219 22.09 5.49 1.01
CA LEU A 219 22.24 4.81 2.31
C LEU A 219 23.45 5.30 3.09
N LYS A 220 24.53 5.62 2.37
CA LYS A 220 25.82 6.09 2.90
C LYS A 220 26.40 7.15 1.96
N ASN A 221 26.98 8.21 2.51
CA ASN A 221 27.72 9.22 1.73
C ASN A 221 28.79 9.93 2.58
N GLU A 222 29.92 9.28 2.80
CA GLU A 222 31.03 9.80 3.59
C GLU A 222 31.82 10.87 2.84
N GLY A 223 32.29 11.88 3.58
CA GLY A 223 33.09 12.98 3.02
C GLY A 223 32.37 13.83 1.97
N HIS A 224 31.04 13.73 1.89
CA HIS A 224 30.24 14.31 0.79
C HIS A 224 30.73 13.87 -0.60
N MET A 225 31.11 12.58 -0.72
CA MET A 225 31.64 11.99 -1.95
C MET A 225 30.70 12.18 -3.15
N LEU A 226 29.41 11.91 -2.99
CA LEU A 226 28.39 12.26 -3.97
C LEU A 226 27.80 13.64 -3.66
N PRO A 227 27.50 14.45 -4.70
CA PRO A 227 27.65 14.14 -6.13
C PRO A 227 29.09 14.25 -6.68
N LEU A 228 29.41 13.49 -7.72
CA LEU A 228 30.68 13.54 -8.45
C LEU A 228 30.78 14.76 -9.38
N SER A 229 32.00 15.18 -9.66
CA SER A 229 32.30 16.11 -10.74
C SER A 229 32.34 15.37 -12.09
N VAL A 230 31.80 16.00 -13.14
CA VAL A 230 31.82 15.48 -14.52
C VAL A 230 33.24 15.34 -15.09
N GLU A 231 34.21 16.03 -14.50
CA GLU A 231 35.62 16.00 -14.89
C GLU A 231 36.39 14.79 -14.34
N GLN A 232 35.89 14.16 -13.27
CA GLN A 232 36.53 13.02 -12.64
C GLN A 232 36.49 11.79 -13.56
N ARG A 233 37.59 11.05 -13.61
CA ARG A 233 37.68 9.78 -14.33
C ARG A 233 37.01 8.67 -13.52
N VAL A 234 35.89 8.17 -14.01
CA VAL A 234 35.07 7.14 -13.35
C VAL A 234 35.20 5.81 -14.07
N ALA A 235 35.60 4.77 -13.36
CA ALA A 235 35.49 3.38 -13.83
C ALA A 235 34.18 2.76 -13.35
N VAL A 236 33.48 2.03 -14.22
CA VAL A 236 32.23 1.35 -13.86
C VAL A 236 32.41 -0.17 -13.95
N LEU A 237 32.21 -0.83 -12.83
CA LEU A 237 32.42 -2.27 -12.62
C LEU A 237 31.14 -2.98 -12.19
N GLY A 238 31.19 -4.31 -12.20
CA GLY A 238 30.15 -5.18 -11.65
C GLY A 238 29.20 -5.76 -12.70
N PRO A 239 28.53 -6.88 -12.34
CA PRO A 239 27.70 -7.67 -13.26
C PRO A 239 26.53 -6.87 -13.85
N LEU A 240 26.03 -5.88 -13.13
CA LEU A 240 24.80 -5.17 -13.49
C LEU A 240 25.06 -3.84 -14.22
N ARG A 241 26.32 -3.51 -14.54
CA ARG A 241 26.64 -2.24 -15.22
C ARG A 241 25.98 -2.10 -16.59
N ASN A 242 25.79 -3.22 -17.30
CA ASN A 242 25.16 -3.29 -18.61
C ASN A 242 23.77 -3.93 -18.56
N ALA A 243 23.14 -4.00 -17.38
CA ALA A 243 21.83 -4.62 -17.21
C ALA A 243 20.76 -3.85 -18.01
N THR A 244 20.02 -4.59 -18.83
CA THR A 244 18.84 -4.11 -19.57
C THR A 244 17.56 -4.72 -19.03
N ARG A 245 17.56 -6.03 -18.75
CA ARG A 245 16.39 -6.74 -18.23
C ARG A 245 16.31 -6.72 -16.70
N SER A 246 17.39 -7.10 -16.02
CA SER A 246 17.36 -7.23 -14.56
C SER A 246 17.03 -5.94 -13.82
N ILE A 247 17.20 -4.77 -14.44
CA ILE A 247 16.83 -3.48 -13.84
C ILE A 247 15.31 -3.19 -13.90
N LEU A 248 14.56 -3.95 -14.70
CA LEU A 248 13.10 -3.89 -14.84
C LEU A 248 12.38 -4.68 -13.75
N GLY A 249 13.04 -5.65 -13.11
CA GLY A 249 12.43 -6.57 -12.15
C GLY A 249 11.74 -7.76 -12.84
N ASN A 250 10.53 -8.09 -12.38
CA ASN A 250 9.65 -9.13 -12.94
C ASN A 250 8.28 -8.54 -13.30
N TYR A 251 7.39 -9.35 -13.89
CA TYR A 251 6.07 -8.90 -14.37
C TYR A 251 6.16 -7.68 -15.32
N GLU A 252 7.26 -7.58 -16.04
CA GLU A 252 7.58 -6.47 -16.92
C GLU A 252 6.89 -6.59 -18.29
N ALA A 253 6.50 -5.45 -18.86
CA ALA A 253 6.11 -5.41 -20.27
C ALA A 253 7.36 -5.47 -21.16
N TRP A 254 7.30 -6.18 -22.29
CA TRP A 254 8.40 -6.29 -23.25
C TRP A 254 7.92 -6.13 -24.70
N PRO A 255 8.72 -5.51 -25.61
CA PRO A 255 10.00 -4.83 -25.37
C PRO A 255 9.85 -3.38 -24.89
N VAL A 256 10.80 -2.92 -24.07
CA VAL A 256 10.90 -1.55 -23.58
C VAL A 256 12.33 -1.03 -23.76
N PRO A 257 12.56 0.18 -24.31
CA PRO A 257 13.90 0.75 -24.42
C PRO A 257 14.49 1.08 -23.03
N VAL A 258 15.63 0.48 -22.68
CA VAL A 258 16.27 0.67 -21.35
C VAL A 258 17.62 1.37 -21.49
N VAL A 259 17.86 2.36 -20.62
CA VAL A 259 19.20 2.95 -20.44
C VAL A 259 19.96 2.16 -19.38
N THR A 260 21.08 1.55 -19.74
CA THR A 260 21.90 0.79 -18.79
C THR A 260 22.60 1.73 -17.78
N PRO A 261 22.97 1.24 -16.57
CA PRO A 261 23.76 2.01 -15.61
C PRO A 261 25.03 2.62 -16.22
N LEU A 262 25.78 1.84 -17.00
CA LEU A 262 26.98 2.29 -17.69
C LEU A 262 26.68 3.42 -18.68
N ALA A 263 25.63 3.27 -19.50
CA ALA A 263 25.25 4.28 -20.49
C ALA A 263 24.82 5.59 -19.80
N GLY A 264 24.06 5.49 -18.72
CA GLY A 264 23.64 6.65 -17.94
C GLY A 264 24.79 7.39 -17.26
N LEU A 265 25.77 6.68 -16.70
CA LEU A 265 26.96 7.30 -16.12
C LEU A 265 27.87 7.91 -17.19
N LYS A 266 28.04 7.24 -18.34
CA LYS A 266 28.79 7.73 -19.51
C LYS A 266 28.18 8.99 -20.13
N LYS A 267 26.86 9.18 -20.00
CA LYS A 267 26.14 10.34 -20.55
C LYS A 267 26.60 11.66 -19.95
N PHE A 268 27.04 11.67 -18.68
CA PHE A 268 27.26 12.90 -17.93
C PHE A 268 28.72 13.17 -17.54
N GLY A 269 29.54 12.14 -17.27
CA GLY A 269 30.92 12.33 -16.84
C GLY A 269 31.95 11.49 -17.60
N ARG A 270 33.23 11.68 -17.28
CA ARG A 270 34.33 11.00 -17.96
C ARG A 270 34.45 9.54 -17.52
N HIS A 271 34.21 8.65 -18.47
CA HIS A 271 34.36 7.21 -18.25
C HIS A 271 35.76 6.71 -18.62
N VAL A 272 36.31 5.81 -17.79
CA VAL A 272 37.48 5.00 -18.13
C VAL A 272 37.11 3.51 -18.08
N GLU A 273 37.54 2.76 -19.08
CA GLU A 273 37.33 1.31 -19.12
C GLU A 273 38.20 0.64 -18.05
N ALA A 274 37.61 -0.31 -17.33
CA ALA A 274 38.35 -1.10 -16.36
C ALA A 274 38.95 -2.35 -17.04
N PRO A 275 40.26 -2.64 -16.82
CA PRO A 275 40.90 -3.82 -17.36
C PRO A 275 40.41 -5.11 -16.70
N GLY A 276 40.40 -6.20 -17.47
CA GLY A 276 40.05 -7.53 -17.00
C GLY A 276 38.60 -7.96 -17.31
N PRO A 277 38.20 -9.15 -16.80
CA PRO A 277 36.92 -9.76 -17.12
C PRO A 277 35.75 -9.15 -16.34
N GLU A 278 34.54 -9.32 -16.89
CA GLU A 278 33.31 -9.07 -16.14
C GLU A 278 33.09 -10.14 -15.07
N VAL A 279 32.53 -9.71 -13.94
CA VAL A 279 32.17 -10.59 -12.83
C VAL A 279 30.78 -11.15 -13.10
N ASP A 280 30.61 -12.46 -12.95
CA ASP A 280 29.31 -13.13 -13.05
C ASP A 280 28.40 -12.74 -11.87
N ILE A 281 27.15 -12.40 -12.16
CA ILE A 281 26.11 -12.07 -11.18
C ILE A 281 25.89 -13.21 -10.16
N CYS A 282 26.04 -14.46 -10.60
CA CYS A 282 25.86 -15.66 -9.79
C CYS A 282 27.16 -16.42 -9.52
N GLY A 283 28.31 -15.80 -9.82
CA GLY A 283 29.60 -16.44 -9.72
C GLY A 283 29.94 -16.92 -8.30
N THR A 284 30.66 -18.05 -8.25
CA THR A 284 31.21 -18.61 -7.02
C THR A 284 32.63 -18.08 -6.76
N ALA A 285 33.20 -18.45 -5.61
CA ALA A 285 34.57 -18.10 -5.24
C ALA A 285 35.57 -18.51 -6.34
N GLY A 286 36.58 -17.68 -6.59
CA GLY A 286 37.62 -17.95 -7.58
C GLY A 286 37.29 -17.52 -9.01
N SER A 287 36.16 -16.81 -9.21
CA SER A 287 35.86 -16.10 -10.45
C SER A 287 37.00 -15.12 -10.78
N SER A 288 37.31 -14.97 -12.07
CA SER A 288 38.32 -14.02 -12.52
C SER A 288 37.88 -12.58 -12.23
N MET A 289 38.79 -11.76 -11.70
CA MET A 289 38.48 -10.41 -11.22
C MET A 289 39.06 -9.33 -12.13
N PRO A 290 38.40 -8.17 -12.25
CA PRO A 290 38.98 -7.02 -12.91
C PRO A 290 40.21 -6.51 -12.15
N GLU A 291 41.11 -5.87 -12.88
CA GLU A 291 42.29 -5.23 -12.32
C GLU A 291 41.98 -3.79 -11.87
N LYS A 292 42.84 -3.22 -11.02
CA LYS A 292 42.69 -1.83 -10.55
C LYS A 292 42.72 -0.88 -11.75
N PRO A 293 41.65 -0.09 -12.00
CA PRO A 293 41.62 0.87 -13.10
C PRO A 293 42.45 2.13 -12.79
N ASP A 294 42.88 2.84 -13.83
CA ASP A 294 43.42 4.20 -13.72
C ASP A 294 42.26 5.22 -13.64
N ALA A 295 41.53 5.18 -12.53
CA ALA A 295 40.36 5.99 -12.25
C ALA A 295 40.56 6.80 -10.96
N GLU A 296 39.82 7.91 -10.85
CA GLU A 296 39.72 8.69 -9.61
C GLU A 296 38.58 8.19 -8.72
N VAL A 297 37.56 7.56 -9.32
CA VAL A 297 36.43 6.96 -8.63
C VAL A 297 36.06 5.64 -9.30
N VAL A 298 35.68 4.64 -8.50
CA VAL A 298 35.10 3.39 -9.00
C VAL A 298 33.63 3.32 -8.61
N VAL A 299 32.75 3.14 -9.59
CA VAL A 299 31.34 2.80 -9.36
C VAL A 299 31.19 1.29 -9.54
N VAL A 300 30.78 0.58 -8.50
CA VAL A 300 30.48 -0.86 -8.57
C VAL A 300 28.97 -1.04 -8.62
N VAL A 301 28.44 -1.57 -9.73
CA VAL A 301 27.01 -1.85 -9.91
C VAL A 301 26.78 -3.34 -9.69
N ALA A 302 26.19 -3.67 -8.55
CA ALA A 302 26.05 -5.03 -8.03
C ALA A 302 24.65 -5.25 -7.43
N GLY A 303 24.25 -6.50 -7.26
CA GLY A 303 22.99 -6.84 -6.61
C GLY A 303 22.39 -8.15 -7.11
N LEU A 304 21.07 -8.15 -7.30
CA LEU A 304 20.25 -9.31 -7.62
C LEU A 304 19.54 -9.13 -8.97
N THR A 305 18.81 -10.16 -9.39
CA THR A 305 17.92 -10.15 -10.56
C THR A 305 16.63 -10.88 -10.20
N ALA A 306 15.52 -10.38 -10.75
CA ALA A 306 14.21 -11.00 -10.72
C ALA A 306 13.80 -11.59 -12.08
N ASP A 307 14.77 -11.96 -12.91
CA ASP A 307 14.51 -12.55 -14.22
C ASP A 307 13.81 -13.92 -14.02
N ASP A 308 12.54 -14.01 -14.43
CA ASP A 308 11.74 -15.24 -14.29
C ASP A 308 12.36 -16.43 -15.02
N LEU A 309 12.61 -17.48 -14.24
CA LEU A 309 13.12 -18.77 -14.69
C LEU A 309 12.04 -19.63 -15.39
N GLU A 310 10.75 -19.34 -15.16
CA GLU A 310 9.64 -20.16 -15.68
C GLU A 310 9.23 -19.87 -17.12
N VAL A 311 9.55 -18.70 -17.68
CA VAL A 311 9.15 -18.40 -19.06
C VAL A 311 10.15 -18.98 -20.04
N GLN A 312 9.92 -20.24 -20.39
CA GLN A 312 10.57 -20.98 -21.47
C GLN A 312 9.88 -20.67 -22.81
N ASP A 313 10.15 -19.49 -23.38
CA ASP A 313 9.92 -19.31 -24.82
C ASP A 313 11.25 -19.57 -25.55
N PRO A 314 11.43 -20.76 -26.17
CA PRO A 314 12.68 -21.11 -26.86
C PRO A 314 12.91 -20.31 -28.15
N ASP A 315 11.89 -19.67 -28.72
CA ASP A 315 12.00 -18.84 -29.92
C ASP A 315 12.29 -17.36 -29.58
N LEU A 316 11.97 -16.92 -28.36
CA LEU A 316 12.27 -15.57 -27.86
C LEU A 316 13.47 -15.51 -26.91
N ARG A 317 13.98 -16.65 -26.43
CA ARG A 317 15.01 -16.72 -25.39
C ARG A 317 16.01 -17.83 -25.69
N PRO A 318 17.20 -17.50 -26.21
CA PRO A 318 18.33 -18.40 -26.02
C PRO A 318 18.55 -18.49 -24.51
N VAL A 319 18.25 -19.65 -23.93
CA VAL A 319 18.64 -20.00 -22.56
C VAL A 319 20.17 -19.96 -22.51
N GLN A 320 20.72 -18.80 -22.23
CA GLN A 320 22.13 -18.57 -21.97
C GLN A 320 22.17 -17.82 -20.65
N SER A 321 22.75 -18.30 -19.56
CA SER A 321 23.39 -19.56 -19.20
C SER A 321 22.40 -20.42 -18.39
N GLU A 322 22.65 -21.66 -18.00
CA GLU A 322 23.19 -22.02 -16.66
C GLU A 322 23.16 -20.95 -15.54
N PHE A 323 22.37 -19.87 -15.64
CA PHE A 323 22.36 -18.70 -14.77
C PHE A 323 21.89 -19.18 -13.40
N CYS A 324 22.85 -19.27 -12.48
CA CYS A 324 22.64 -19.67 -11.10
C CYS A 324 22.15 -21.12 -10.94
N LYS A 325 22.82 -22.11 -11.58
CA LYS A 325 22.59 -23.57 -11.48
C LYS A 325 22.28 -24.18 -10.09
N ALA A 326 22.39 -23.42 -9.00
CA ALA A 326 22.08 -23.84 -7.63
C ALA A 326 21.43 -22.77 -6.72
N GLY A 327 21.01 -21.59 -7.20
CA GLY A 327 20.64 -20.51 -6.27
C GLY A 327 19.76 -19.43 -6.88
N CYS A 328 18.49 -19.44 -6.52
CA CYS A 328 17.58 -18.35 -6.81
C CYS A 328 18.02 -17.07 -6.11
N LEU A 329 18.00 -15.96 -6.86
CA LEU A 329 18.32 -14.65 -6.34
C LEU A 329 17.08 -13.90 -5.87
N GLU A 330 15.99 -13.82 -6.61
CA GLU A 330 14.66 -13.38 -6.11
C GLU A 330 13.65 -13.34 -7.26
N THR A 331 12.86 -14.39 -7.44
CA THR A 331 11.89 -14.43 -8.53
C THR A 331 10.65 -15.20 -8.11
N GLU A 332 9.60 -15.12 -8.92
CA GLU A 332 8.40 -15.93 -8.69
C GLU A 332 8.73 -17.43 -8.60
N GLY A 333 8.13 -18.12 -7.64
CA GLY A 333 8.39 -19.54 -7.42
C GLY A 333 9.77 -19.84 -6.83
N CYS A 334 10.56 -18.81 -6.47
CA CYS A 334 11.85 -19.04 -5.86
C CYS A 334 12.36 -17.98 -4.87
N ASP A 335 12.22 -18.31 -3.59
CA ASP A 335 12.80 -17.57 -2.47
C ASP A 335 14.31 -17.78 -2.36
N ARG A 336 14.98 -16.74 -1.85
CA ARG A 336 16.38 -16.85 -1.47
C ARG A 336 16.57 -17.75 -0.25
N PRO A 337 17.67 -18.51 -0.20
CA PRO A 337 18.04 -19.24 1.01
C PRO A 337 18.56 -18.32 2.14
N ASN A 338 19.06 -17.12 1.81
CA ASN A 338 19.52 -16.10 2.75
C ASN A 338 19.71 -14.75 2.03
N ILE A 339 20.01 -13.68 2.78
CA ILE A 339 20.20 -12.32 2.25
C ILE A 339 21.67 -11.95 1.97
N SER A 340 22.59 -12.92 1.93
CA SER A 340 24.00 -12.66 1.62
C SER A 340 24.21 -12.33 0.14
N TRP A 341 25.32 -11.67 -0.15
CA TRP A 341 25.76 -11.43 -1.52
C TRP A 341 26.20 -12.71 -2.24
N PRO A 342 25.95 -12.84 -3.55
CA PRO A 342 26.68 -13.78 -4.39
C PRO A 342 28.19 -13.58 -4.24
N ARG A 343 28.93 -14.68 -4.17
CA ARG A 343 30.33 -14.64 -3.68
C ARG A 343 31.25 -13.82 -4.59
N SER A 344 31.12 -13.96 -5.91
CA SER A 344 31.88 -13.21 -6.89
C SER A 344 31.72 -11.69 -6.73
N GLN A 345 30.50 -11.22 -6.46
CA GLN A 345 30.19 -9.81 -6.24
C GLN A 345 30.78 -9.33 -4.91
N ALA A 346 30.66 -10.13 -3.84
CA ALA A 346 31.28 -9.82 -2.55
C ALA A 346 32.81 -9.65 -2.67
N ASP A 347 33.46 -10.56 -3.40
CA ASP A 347 34.89 -10.51 -3.67
C ASP A 347 35.27 -9.25 -4.49
N LEU A 348 34.42 -8.83 -5.43
CA LEU A 348 34.63 -7.62 -6.25
C LEU A 348 34.57 -6.37 -5.39
N ILE A 349 33.51 -6.24 -4.59
CA ILE A 349 33.29 -5.07 -3.74
C ILE A 349 34.43 -4.94 -2.73
N ALA A 350 34.80 -6.05 -2.06
CA ALA A 350 35.89 -6.07 -1.11
C ALA A 350 37.24 -5.74 -1.78
N THR A 351 37.52 -6.31 -2.96
CA THR A 351 38.77 -6.02 -3.70
C THR A 351 38.83 -4.55 -4.09
N ALA A 352 37.75 -4.01 -4.66
CA ALA A 352 37.68 -2.61 -5.08
C ALA A 352 37.92 -1.64 -3.90
N ALA A 353 37.37 -1.96 -2.73
CA ALA A 353 37.57 -1.18 -1.52
C ALA A 353 39.04 -1.10 -1.06
N THR A 354 39.89 -2.07 -1.45
CA THR A 354 41.34 -2.07 -1.10
C THR A 354 42.22 -1.31 -2.09
N TRP A 355 41.71 -0.86 -3.24
CA TRP A 355 42.53 -0.22 -4.26
C TRP A 355 43.01 1.19 -3.90
N GLY A 356 42.51 1.78 -2.81
CA GLY A 356 42.81 3.17 -2.45
C GLY A 356 42.20 4.17 -3.45
N ILE A 357 41.19 3.74 -4.21
CA ILE A 357 40.33 4.60 -5.03
C ILE A 357 38.96 4.62 -4.35
N PRO A 358 38.35 5.78 -4.10
CA PRO A 358 36.99 5.86 -3.54
C PRO A 358 35.98 5.03 -4.34
N VAL A 359 35.21 4.22 -3.63
CA VAL A 359 34.15 3.37 -4.22
C VAL A 359 32.76 3.94 -3.94
N VAL A 360 31.95 4.01 -5.00
CA VAL A 360 30.49 4.19 -4.94
C VAL A 360 29.85 2.85 -5.25
N LEU A 361 29.20 2.23 -4.26
CA LEU A 361 28.46 0.99 -4.43
C LEU A 361 27.01 1.29 -4.82
N VAL A 362 26.61 0.83 -6.00
CA VAL A 362 25.23 0.91 -6.50
C VAL A 362 24.60 -0.47 -6.37
N VAL A 363 23.54 -0.57 -5.57
CA VAL A 363 22.82 -1.81 -5.27
C VAL A 363 21.52 -1.85 -6.07
N ILE A 364 21.37 -2.84 -6.94
CA ILE A 364 20.14 -3.12 -7.69
C ILE A 364 19.54 -4.42 -7.13
N SER A 365 18.42 -4.32 -6.42
CA SER A 365 17.70 -5.48 -5.89
C SER A 365 16.29 -5.07 -5.46
N GLY A 366 15.32 -5.98 -5.54
CA GLY A 366 14.00 -5.85 -4.95
C GLY A 366 14.09 -6.02 -3.43
N GLY A 367 14.56 -7.17 -2.96
CA GLY A 367 14.74 -7.45 -1.54
C GLY A 367 16.06 -6.91 -0.96
N PRO A 368 16.20 -6.93 0.38
CA PRO A 368 17.42 -6.47 1.04
C PRO A 368 18.58 -7.44 0.80
N VAL A 369 19.79 -6.89 0.68
CA VAL A 369 21.06 -7.63 0.72
C VAL A 369 21.87 -7.16 1.92
N ASP A 370 22.59 -8.05 2.59
CA ASP A 370 23.33 -7.70 3.79
C ASP A 370 24.44 -6.68 3.47
N LEU A 371 24.31 -5.48 4.02
CA LEU A 371 25.24 -4.37 3.84
C LEU A 371 26.14 -4.13 5.07
N ALA A 372 26.07 -4.98 6.11
CA ALA A 372 26.69 -4.72 7.41
C ALA A 372 28.19 -4.42 7.31
N ASP A 373 28.94 -5.27 6.61
CA ASP A 373 30.39 -5.12 6.48
C ASP A 373 30.73 -3.92 5.59
N TYR A 374 30.04 -3.77 4.45
CA TYR A 374 30.30 -2.73 3.46
C TYR A 374 29.99 -1.32 3.96
N ALA A 375 28.97 -1.18 4.82
CA ALA A 375 28.66 0.10 5.45
C ALA A 375 29.83 0.64 6.30
N GLN A 376 30.67 -0.26 6.83
CA GLN A 376 31.80 0.08 7.71
C GLN A 376 33.16 0.07 6.98
N MET A 377 33.22 -0.26 5.70
CA MET A 377 34.47 -0.25 4.94
C MET A 377 34.85 1.17 4.52
N ASP A 378 36.04 1.64 4.94
CA ASP A 378 36.58 2.97 4.58
C ASP A 378 36.76 3.16 3.06
N GLY A 379 36.97 2.07 2.30
CA GLY A 379 37.07 2.13 0.84
C GLY A 379 35.73 2.48 0.15
N ILE A 380 34.61 2.20 0.79
CA ILE A 380 33.26 2.41 0.25
C ILE A 380 32.69 3.71 0.81
N HIS A 381 32.77 4.76 0.02
CA HIS A 381 32.40 6.11 0.46
C HIS A 381 30.90 6.36 0.32
N SER A 382 30.26 5.80 -0.70
CA SER A 382 28.82 5.96 -0.92
C SER A 382 28.15 4.64 -1.25
N ILE A 383 26.91 4.48 -0.77
CA ILE A 383 26.04 3.34 -1.09
C ILE A 383 24.70 3.89 -1.55
N LEU A 384 24.29 3.54 -2.76
CA LEU A 384 23.02 3.94 -3.37
C LEU A 384 22.21 2.68 -3.71
N TRP A 385 20.97 2.60 -3.23
CA TRP A 385 20.03 1.54 -3.59
C TRP A 385 19.02 2.04 -4.62
N LEU A 386 18.88 1.32 -5.73
CA LEU A 386 18.01 1.70 -6.84
C LEU A 386 16.73 0.88 -6.93
N GLY A 387 16.55 -0.16 -6.12
CA GLY A 387 15.45 -1.11 -6.36
C GLY A 387 15.54 -1.72 -7.78
N TYR A 388 14.38 -2.01 -8.36
CA TYR A 388 14.19 -2.21 -9.80
C TYR A 388 13.52 -0.96 -10.39
N SER A 389 14.33 0.01 -10.82
CA SER A 389 13.88 1.36 -11.22
C SER A 389 13.40 1.47 -12.68
N GLY A 390 13.21 0.35 -13.38
CA GLY A 390 12.60 0.34 -14.71
C GLY A 390 13.46 0.93 -15.82
N GLU A 391 12.80 1.34 -16.91
CA GLU A 391 13.43 1.74 -18.18
C GLU A 391 14.38 2.95 -18.09
N ALA A 392 14.10 3.86 -17.16
CA ALA A 392 14.84 5.11 -16.95
C ALA A 392 15.99 4.98 -15.95
N ALA A 393 16.16 3.83 -15.32
CA ALA A 393 17.03 3.65 -14.16
C ALA A 393 18.49 4.04 -14.40
N GLY A 394 19.08 3.72 -15.56
CA GLY A 394 20.45 4.11 -15.86
C GLY A 394 20.65 5.62 -15.96
N GLU A 395 19.74 6.32 -16.65
CA GLU A 395 19.81 7.78 -16.72
C GLU A 395 19.52 8.44 -15.37
N ALA A 396 18.57 7.91 -14.59
CA ALA A 396 18.31 8.37 -13.22
C ALA A 396 19.56 8.22 -12.33
N LEU A 397 20.26 7.07 -12.41
CA LEU A 397 21.54 6.85 -11.72
C LEU A 397 22.57 7.91 -12.11
N GLY A 398 22.73 8.19 -13.40
CA GLY A 398 23.65 9.23 -13.89
C GLY A 398 23.30 10.61 -13.32
N ARG A 399 22.02 11.00 -13.34
CA ARG A 399 21.56 12.29 -12.79
C ARG A 399 21.81 12.41 -11.30
N LEU A 400 21.60 11.33 -10.53
CA LEU A 400 21.85 11.32 -9.09
C LEU A 400 23.35 11.40 -8.80
N VAL A 401 24.16 10.54 -9.43
CA VAL A 401 25.61 10.46 -9.18
C VAL A 401 26.31 11.78 -9.50
N TYR A 402 25.89 12.51 -10.53
CA TYR A 402 26.47 13.81 -10.90
C TYR A 402 25.69 15.03 -10.36
N GLY A 403 24.73 14.84 -9.46
CA GLY A 403 24.06 15.95 -8.77
C GLY A 403 23.08 16.76 -9.62
N LEU A 404 22.63 16.21 -10.76
CA LEU A 404 21.55 16.80 -11.56
C LEU A 404 20.17 16.58 -10.94
N ALA A 405 20.08 15.68 -9.95
CA ALA A 405 18.91 15.46 -9.11
C ALA A 405 19.35 15.17 -7.67
N SER A 406 18.50 15.51 -6.69
CA SER A 406 18.74 15.21 -5.28
C SER A 406 18.11 13.86 -4.89
N PRO A 407 18.87 12.92 -4.30
CA PRO A 407 18.29 11.72 -3.72
C PRO A 407 17.34 12.13 -2.60
N SER A 408 16.20 11.45 -2.56
CA SER A 408 15.12 11.76 -1.63
C SER A 408 14.25 10.55 -1.30
N GLY A 409 14.55 9.38 -1.90
CA GLY A 409 13.95 8.12 -1.52
C GLY A 409 14.34 7.74 -0.09
N ARG A 410 13.47 6.95 0.53
CA ARG A 410 13.69 6.34 1.84
C ARG A 410 13.33 4.86 1.76
N LEU A 411 14.02 4.04 2.53
CA LEU A 411 13.80 2.59 2.55
C LEU A 411 12.35 2.23 2.91
N SER A 412 11.66 1.51 2.02
CA SER A 412 10.35 0.90 2.27
C SER A 412 10.45 -0.47 2.95
N GLN A 413 11.67 -0.94 3.20
CA GLN A 413 11.98 -2.23 3.83
C GLN A 413 13.22 -2.11 4.70
N THR A 414 13.30 -2.93 5.75
CA THR A 414 14.49 -2.97 6.62
C THR A 414 15.61 -3.78 5.96
N PHE A 415 16.83 -3.25 5.94
CA PHE A 415 18.01 -4.01 5.55
C PHE A 415 18.59 -4.69 6.80
N TYR A 416 18.55 -6.01 6.82
CA TYR A 416 18.98 -6.83 7.95
C TYR A 416 20.42 -7.33 7.79
N ARG A 417 21.04 -7.66 8.92
CA ARG A 417 22.27 -8.47 8.95
C ARG A 417 21.94 -9.90 8.52
N LYS A 418 22.84 -10.58 7.81
CA LYS A 418 22.59 -11.95 7.30
C LYS A 418 22.23 -12.97 8.37
N GLU A 419 22.67 -12.77 9.63
CA GLU A 419 22.35 -13.67 10.73
C GLU A 419 20.85 -13.68 11.06
N TYR A 420 20.11 -12.62 10.69
CA TYR A 420 18.67 -12.53 10.90
C TYR A 420 17.91 -13.69 10.25
N THR A 421 18.25 -14.04 9.00
CA THR A 421 17.55 -15.12 8.28
C THR A 421 17.80 -16.51 8.87
N ALA A 422 18.86 -16.68 9.66
CA ALA A 422 19.12 -17.93 10.38
C ALA A 422 18.23 -18.10 11.63
N HIS A 423 17.58 -17.03 12.10
CA HIS A 423 16.73 -17.02 13.31
C HIS A 423 15.23 -16.86 12.98
N VAL A 424 14.88 -16.78 11.70
CA VAL A 424 13.52 -16.54 11.22
C VAL A 424 13.18 -17.66 10.25
N ALA A 425 12.36 -18.61 10.69
CA ALA A 425 11.80 -19.60 9.79
C ALA A 425 10.81 -18.90 8.87
N MET A 426 11.01 -18.97 7.54
CA MET A 426 10.19 -18.17 6.60
C MET A 426 8.70 -18.52 6.64
N GLN A 427 8.35 -19.74 7.07
CA GLN A 427 6.99 -20.22 7.27
C GLN A 427 6.38 -19.84 8.64
N ASP A 428 7.11 -19.11 9.50
CA ASP A 428 6.55 -18.50 10.70
C ASP A 428 5.95 -17.14 10.36
N TYR A 429 4.63 -17.07 10.39
CA TYR A 429 3.83 -15.89 10.03
C TYR A 429 3.64 -14.89 11.18
N SER A 430 4.21 -15.18 12.37
CA SER A 430 4.12 -14.30 13.54
C SER A 430 4.96 -13.04 13.34
N PHE A 431 4.44 -11.85 13.65
CA PHE A 431 5.24 -10.63 13.55
C PHE A 431 6.03 -10.29 14.83
N ARG A 432 5.47 -10.63 15.99
CA ARG A 432 6.06 -10.27 17.29
C ARG A 432 7.26 -11.16 17.63
N PRO A 433 8.30 -10.63 18.30
CA PRO A 433 9.39 -11.44 18.81
C PRO A 433 8.91 -12.38 19.92
N ARG A 434 9.57 -13.54 20.06
CA ARG A 434 9.31 -14.50 21.14
C ARG A 434 10.59 -14.77 21.91
N THR A 435 10.46 -14.79 23.23
CA THR A 435 11.61 -15.03 24.11
C THR A 435 11.93 -16.51 24.27
N GLU A 436 10.93 -17.39 24.14
CA GLU A 436 11.10 -18.84 24.40
C GLU A 436 12.07 -19.52 23.43
N ASP A 437 12.04 -19.12 22.15
CA ASP A 437 12.82 -19.73 21.07
C ASP A 437 13.82 -18.76 20.42
N GLY A 438 13.88 -17.51 20.89
CA GLY A 438 14.77 -16.48 20.37
C GLY A 438 14.33 -15.90 19.02
N TYR A 439 13.07 -16.12 18.60
CA TYR A 439 12.52 -15.54 17.37
C TYR A 439 12.55 -14.01 17.42
N PRO A 440 13.20 -13.33 16.46
CA PRO A 440 13.48 -11.90 16.55
C PRO A 440 12.30 -10.99 16.12
N GLY A 441 11.19 -11.57 15.67
CA GLY A 441 10.07 -10.83 15.06
C GLY A 441 10.31 -10.47 13.60
N ARG A 442 9.35 -9.79 12.97
CA ARG A 442 9.39 -9.36 11.57
C ARG A 442 9.00 -7.91 11.36
N GLY A 443 9.63 -7.27 10.37
CA GLY A 443 9.34 -5.90 9.99
C GLY A 443 9.80 -4.85 11.02
N TYR A 444 9.84 -3.58 10.60
CA TYR A 444 10.29 -2.46 11.43
C TYR A 444 9.45 -2.21 12.68
N ARG A 445 8.23 -2.74 12.69
CA ARG A 445 7.26 -2.59 13.76
C ARG A 445 7.60 -3.42 14.99
N PHE A 446 8.40 -4.48 14.84
CA PHE A 446 8.61 -5.49 15.90
C PHE A 446 10.07 -5.92 16.07
N VAL A 447 10.92 -5.74 15.05
CA VAL A 447 12.33 -6.15 15.11
C VAL A 447 13.19 -5.11 15.82
N SER A 448 14.01 -5.55 16.76
CA SER A 448 14.99 -4.71 17.47
C SER A 448 16.25 -4.41 16.66
N ASP A 449 16.93 -3.31 17.02
CA ASP A 449 18.07 -2.74 16.29
C ASP A 449 19.25 -3.68 16.08
N ARG A 450 19.43 -4.70 16.93
CA ARG A 450 20.57 -5.64 16.82
C ARG A 450 20.66 -6.36 15.47
N TRP A 451 19.52 -6.53 14.78
CA TRP A 451 19.43 -7.21 13.49
C TRP A 451 19.49 -6.28 12.29
N ILE A 452 19.47 -4.97 12.53
CA ILE A 452 19.26 -3.95 11.50
C ILE A 452 20.61 -3.37 11.07
N VAL A 453 20.80 -3.24 9.76
CA VAL A 453 21.90 -2.49 9.14
C VAL A 453 21.40 -1.09 8.77
N TYR A 454 20.31 -1.02 8.01
CA TYR A 454 19.59 0.22 7.74
C TYR A 454 18.11 0.04 8.06
N PRO A 455 17.51 0.89 8.91
CA PRO A 455 16.12 0.77 9.30
C PRO A 455 15.16 1.20 8.18
N PHE A 456 13.93 0.70 8.23
CA PHE A 456 12.83 1.27 7.46
C PHE A 456 12.76 2.80 7.64
N GLY A 457 12.58 3.53 6.55
CA GLY A 457 12.57 4.99 6.52
C GLY A 457 13.95 5.65 6.41
N HIS A 458 15.05 4.90 6.50
CA HIS A 458 16.40 5.43 6.31
C HIS A 458 16.62 5.91 4.87
N GLY A 459 17.30 7.03 4.70
CA GLY A 459 17.62 7.61 3.40
C GLY A 459 18.22 9.01 3.57
N LEU A 460 19.35 9.24 2.92
CA LEU A 460 20.07 10.50 2.96
C LEU A 460 19.68 11.39 1.79
N SER A 461 19.80 12.70 1.98
CA SER A 461 19.83 13.69 0.91
C SER A 461 21.26 14.21 0.73
N PHE A 462 21.52 14.95 -0.35
CA PHE A 462 22.80 15.65 -0.47
C PHE A 462 22.91 16.84 0.49
N ASP A 463 21.78 17.38 0.94
CA ASP A 463 21.71 18.52 1.84
C ASP A 463 21.19 18.13 3.22
N SER A 464 21.53 18.93 4.21
CA SER A 464 20.99 18.83 5.57
C SER A 464 19.72 19.66 5.70
N PHE A 465 18.82 19.26 6.60
CA PHE A 465 17.52 19.91 6.80
C PHE A 465 17.30 20.29 8.26
N SER A 466 16.55 21.37 8.47
CA SER A 466 15.98 21.74 9.77
C SER A 466 14.50 21.39 9.78
N PHE A 467 14.03 20.88 10.92
CA PHE A 467 12.65 20.49 11.16
C PHE A 467 12.13 21.19 12.41
N ASP A 468 10.85 21.56 12.41
CA ASP A 468 10.18 22.06 13.61
C ASP A 468 8.69 21.65 13.61
N TRP A 469 8.06 21.63 14.78
CA TRP A 469 6.62 21.43 14.91
C TRP A 469 5.89 22.75 14.64
N LEU A 470 4.74 22.68 13.97
CA LEU A 470 3.82 23.83 13.93
C LEU A 470 3.05 23.93 15.25
N ALA A 471 2.79 25.17 15.70
CA ALA A 471 2.18 25.44 17.00
C ALA A 471 0.73 24.90 17.13
N ASP A 472 -0.01 24.82 16.01
CA ASP A 472 -1.40 24.38 15.98
C ASP A 472 -1.50 22.96 15.39
N HIS A 473 -1.95 22.01 16.21
CA HIS A 473 -2.14 20.62 15.81
C HIS A 473 -3.64 20.23 15.68
N ALA A 474 -4.58 21.19 15.69
CA ALA A 474 -6.01 20.90 15.59
C ALA A 474 -6.75 21.82 14.61
N PHE A 475 -7.41 21.25 13.60
CA PHE A 475 -8.35 21.96 12.74
C PHE A 475 -9.67 21.17 12.60
N ALA A 476 -10.79 21.82 12.94
CA ALA A 476 -12.15 21.35 12.63
C ALA A 476 -12.53 19.90 13.06
N GLY A 477 -12.05 19.43 14.22
CA GLY A 477 -12.41 18.11 14.75
C GLY A 477 -11.68 16.92 14.11
N ARG A 478 -10.68 17.19 13.25
CA ARG A 478 -9.69 16.22 12.78
C ARG A 478 -8.33 16.54 13.42
N CYS A 479 -7.61 15.50 13.84
CA CYS A 479 -6.27 15.64 14.39
C CYS A 479 -5.29 15.79 13.22
N GLN A 480 -4.61 16.92 13.11
CA GLN A 480 -3.66 17.19 12.03
C GLN A 480 -2.33 17.62 12.63
N VAL A 481 -1.28 16.84 12.39
CA VAL A 481 0.06 17.16 12.89
C VAL A 481 0.82 17.97 11.85
N GLY A 482 1.23 19.17 12.27
CA GLY A 482 1.96 20.11 11.43
C GLY A 482 3.46 20.02 11.66
N VAL A 483 4.22 19.85 10.59
CA VAL A 483 5.69 19.82 10.60
C VAL A 483 6.19 20.79 9.55
N ARG A 484 7.13 21.66 9.89
CA ARG A 484 7.82 22.51 8.92
C ARG A 484 9.22 22.00 8.66
N VAL A 485 9.66 22.09 7.41
CA VAL A 485 11.00 21.67 6.98
C VAL A 485 11.65 22.72 6.07
N GLN A 486 12.96 22.92 6.19
CA GLN A 486 13.75 23.70 5.25
C GLN A 486 15.17 23.12 5.09
N PRO A 487 15.81 23.25 3.91
CA PRO A 487 17.22 22.91 3.75
C PRO A 487 18.10 23.92 4.49
N LEU A 488 19.19 23.45 5.08
CA LEU A 488 20.23 24.33 5.60
C LEU A 488 21.01 24.91 4.43
N TYR A 489 21.20 26.23 4.45
CA TYR A 489 21.86 26.93 3.34
C TYR A 489 23.29 26.41 3.11
N SER A 490 23.61 26.13 1.85
CA SER A 490 24.94 25.76 1.38
C SER A 490 25.20 26.38 0.00
N GLU A 491 26.47 26.55 -0.38
CA GLU A 491 26.81 27.06 -1.72
C GLU A 491 26.29 26.17 -2.85
N ALA A 492 26.15 24.86 -2.61
CA ALA A 492 25.59 23.92 -3.58
C ALA A 492 24.13 24.21 -3.93
N LEU A 493 23.36 24.80 -3.00
CA LEU A 493 21.95 25.15 -3.24
C LEU A 493 21.78 26.28 -4.26
N LYS A 494 22.84 27.02 -4.62
CA LYS A 494 22.75 28.07 -5.65
C LYS A 494 22.47 27.52 -7.05
N THR A 495 22.88 26.29 -7.31
CA THR A 495 22.86 25.70 -8.66
C THR A 495 22.08 24.40 -8.73
N ARG A 496 21.69 23.81 -7.59
CA ARG A 496 21.01 22.52 -7.52
C ARG A 496 19.75 22.59 -6.67
N SER A 497 18.69 21.85 -7.04
CA SER A 497 17.52 21.65 -6.19
C SER A 497 17.83 20.67 -5.04
N SER A 498 17.10 20.80 -3.94
CA SER A 498 17.26 19.94 -2.77
C SER A 498 15.95 19.26 -2.46
N SER A 499 15.98 17.95 -2.22
CA SER A 499 14.77 17.17 -1.97
C SER A 499 14.94 16.27 -0.76
N THR A 500 13.85 16.07 -0.02
CA THR A 500 13.78 15.14 1.11
C THR A 500 12.37 14.55 1.23
N SER A 501 12.26 13.43 1.92
CA SER A 501 10.98 12.85 2.32
C SER A 501 10.82 12.97 3.83
N VAL A 502 9.61 13.25 4.30
CA VAL A 502 9.24 13.42 5.70
C VAL A 502 8.24 12.32 6.06
N LEU A 503 8.63 11.42 6.96
CA LEU A 503 7.79 10.32 7.44
C LEU A 503 7.32 10.63 8.86
N LEU A 504 6.01 10.55 9.09
CA LEU A 504 5.44 10.67 10.42
C LEU A 504 5.17 9.28 11.01
N PHE A 505 5.82 8.98 12.13
CA PHE A 505 5.61 7.77 12.90
C PHE A 505 4.89 8.05 14.21
N LEU A 506 4.13 7.05 14.68
CA LEU A 506 3.62 6.96 16.03
C LEU A 506 4.30 5.82 16.79
N VAL A 507 4.84 6.15 17.96
CA VAL A 507 5.37 5.19 18.93
C VAL A 507 4.32 4.99 20.02
N PRO A 508 3.86 3.74 20.26
CA PRO A 508 2.84 3.47 21.26
C PRO A 508 3.37 3.60 22.70
N PRO A 509 2.48 3.71 23.70
CA PRO A 509 2.86 3.67 25.10
C PRO A 509 3.59 2.36 25.44
N SER A 510 4.71 2.45 26.16
CA SER A 510 5.55 1.32 26.50
C SER A 510 4.79 0.18 27.19
N GLY A 511 5.10 -1.06 26.82
CA GLY A 511 4.61 -2.28 27.49
C GLY A 511 3.18 -2.71 27.14
N LYS A 512 2.53 -2.08 26.15
CA LYS A 512 1.12 -2.38 25.83
C LYS A 512 0.88 -3.39 24.70
N SER A 513 1.75 -3.48 23.69
CA SER A 513 1.48 -4.30 22.49
C SER A 513 2.69 -4.99 21.86
N GLY A 514 3.91 -4.72 22.35
CA GLY A 514 5.14 -5.14 21.67
C GLY A 514 5.43 -4.40 20.35
N LEU A 515 4.55 -3.48 19.93
CA LEU A 515 4.75 -2.61 18.77
C LEU A 515 5.79 -1.53 19.10
N LEU A 516 6.81 -1.40 18.26
CA LEU A 516 7.90 -0.42 18.44
C LEU A 516 7.50 0.96 17.91
N LYS A 517 6.89 1.01 16.72
CA LYS A 517 6.39 2.21 16.05
C LYS A 517 5.54 1.81 14.85
N LYS A 518 4.72 2.73 14.34
CA LYS A 518 4.00 2.58 13.07
C LYS A 518 4.07 3.85 12.24
N LEU A 519 4.24 3.71 10.93
CA LEU A 519 4.12 4.81 9.98
C LEU A 519 2.65 5.21 9.90
N VAL A 520 2.38 6.51 10.02
CA VAL A 520 1.05 7.10 9.82
C VAL A 520 0.92 7.58 8.38
N ASP A 521 1.84 8.44 7.96
CA ASP A 521 1.81 9.07 6.65
C ASP A 521 3.21 9.60 6.27
N PHE A 522 3.40 9.98 5.01
CA PHE A 522 4.65 10.54 4.51
C PHE A 522 4.39 11.57 3.41
N GLN A 523 5.26 12.57 3.33
CA GLN A 523 5.21 13.58 2.27
C GLN A 523 6.61 13.86 1.73
N LYS A 524 6.69 14.15 0.44
CA LYS A 524 7.94 14.50 -0.22
C LYS A 524 8.00 15.99 -0.50
N VAL A 525 9.19 16.57 -0.34
CA VAL A 525 9.40 18.00 -0.44
C VAL A 525 10.62 18.28 -1.29
N GLU A 526 10.44 19.14 -2.30
CA GLU A 526 11.52 19.68 -3.13
C GLU A 526 11.67 21.18 -2.93
N PHE A 527 12.90 21.66 -2.96
CA PHE A 527 13.29 23.05 -2.85
C PHE A 527 14.07 23.41 -4.13
N PRO A 528 13.57 24.34 -4.97
CA PRO A 528 14.36 24.85 -6.10
C PRO A 528 15.64 25.56 -5.60
N PRO A 529 16.64 25.78 -6.48
CA PRO A 529 17.87 26.48 -6.14
C PRO A 529 17.62 27.82 -5.40
N ALA A 530 18.52 28.18 -4.48
CA ALA A 530 18.45 29.36 -3.64
C ALA A 530 19.70 30.24 -3.80
N GLN A 531 19.53 31.53 -4.11
CA GLN A 531 20.67 32.46 -4.28
C GLN A 531 21.12 33.13 -2.97
N SER A 532 20.30 33.07 -1.91
CA SER A 532 20.52 33.73 -0.62
C SER A 532 20.10 32.83 0.54
N GLN A 533 20.57 33.16 1.75
CA GLN A 533 20.25 32.50 3.02
C GLN A 533 18.88 32.96 3.57
N GLU A 534 17.85 32.94 2.74
CA GLU A 534 16.48 33.26 3.17
C GLU A 534 15.81 32.04 3.79
N ASP A 535 15.01 32.27 4.84
CA ASP A 535 14.16 31.25 5.43
C ASP A 535 13.14 30.76 4.39
N ARG A 536 13.12 29.45 4.16
CA ARG A 536 12.34 28.82 3.09
C ARG A 536 11.55 27.62 3.60
N TRP A 537 10.94 27.79 4.76
CA TRP A 537 10.12 26.78 5.37
C TRP A 537 8.97 26.35 4.49
N LYS A 538 8.76 25.04 4.41
CA LYS A 538 7.56 24.42 3.89
C LYS A 538 6.83 23.72 5.00
N ASP A 539 5.56 24.04 5.14
CA ASP A 539 4.66 23.47 6.13
C ASP A 539 3.99 22.23 5.53
N LEU A 540 4.07 21.13 6.26
CA LEU A 540 3.48 19.84 5.94
C LEU A 540 2.45 19.49 6.99
N TYR A 541 1.38 18.84 6.56
CA TYR A 541 0.27 18.50 7.43
C TYR A 541 -0.14 17.04 7.24
N PHE A 542 -0.07 16.27 8.33
CA PHE A 542 -0.41 14.85 8.34
C PHE A 542 -1.73 14.63 9.06
N GLU A 543 -2.66 13.94 8.42
CA GLU A 543 -3.94 13.58 9.06
C GLU A 543 -3.76 12.36 9.96
N LEU A 544 -4.24 12.45 11.20
CA LEU A 544 -4.32 11.34 12.14
C LEU A 544 -5.78 10.92 12.30
N SER A 545 -6.02 9.65 12.03
CA SER A 545 -7.28 8.98 12.25
C SER A 545 -7.30 8.29 13.63
N PRO A 546 -8.49 8.03 14.21
CA PRO A 546 -8.59 7.23 15.42
C PRO A 546 -7.93 5.85 15.32
N SER A 547 -7.99 5.19 14.16
CA SER A 547 -7.31 3.91 13.90
C SER A 547 -5.79 4.01 14.06
N ASP A 548 -5.21 5.20 13.88
CA ASP A 548 -3.78 5.45 14.11
C ASP A 548 -3.40 5.42 15.59
N ILE A 549 -4.33 5.35 16.54
CA ILE A 549 -4.02 5.16 17.97
C ILE A 549 -4.66 3.90 18.55
N GLU A 550 -5.14 3.02 17.68
CA GLU A 550 -5.61 1.69 18.06
C GLU A 550 -4.45 0.70 18.15
N LEU A 551 -4.60 -0.24 19.08
CA LEU A 551 -3.79 -1.45 19.23
C LEU A 551 -4.72 -2.67 19.10
N VAL A 552 -4.19 -3.71 18.46
CA VAL A 552 -4.91 -4.97 18.22
C VAL A 552 -4.55 -5.96 19.34
N ASP A 553 -5.53 -6.60 19.96
CA ASP A 553 -5.32 -7.66 20.95
C ASP A 553 -5.16 -9.05 20.30
N GLU A 554 -4.86 -10.08 21.10
CA GLU A 554 -4.65 -11.45 20.63
C GLU A 554 -5.87 -12.06 19.90
N ALA A 555 -7.08 -11.58 20.22
CA ALA A 555 -8.32 -12.00 19.58
C ALA A 555 -8.58 -11.26 18.25
N GLY A 556 -7.71 -10.32 17.87
CA GLY A 556 -7.85 -9.51 16.66
C GLY A 556 -8.77 -8.30 16.83
N ALA A 557 -9.17 -7.96 18.06
CA ALA A 557 -10.00 -6.79 18.33
C ALA A 557 -9.13 -5.53 18.46
N SER A 558 -9.53 -4.45 17.80
CA SER A 558 -8.83 -3.16 17.85
C SER A 558 -9.47 -2.26 18.92
N SER A 559 -8.63 -1.58 19.71
CA SER A 559 -9.08 -0.61 20.69
C SER A 559 -8.10 0.54 20.86
N VAL A 560 -8.62 1.74 21.14
CA VAL A 560 -7.79 2.92 21.39
C VAL A 560 -6.97 2.72 22.65
N ALA A 561 -5.64 2.79 22.54
CA ALA A 561 -4.77 2.64 23.68
C ALA A 561 -4.47 4.00 24.31
N GLY A 562 -5.07 4.26 25.48
CA GLY A 562 -4.71 5.43 26.29
C GLY A 562 -3.25 5.38 26.76
N GLY A 563 -2.68 6.52 27.12
CA GLY A 563 -1.29 6.66 27.57
C GLY A 563 -0.52 7.69 26.76
N THR A 564 0.79 7.77 26.98
CA THR A 564 1.66 8.67 26.23
C THR A 564 2.13 7.99 24.95
N TRP A 565 1.65 8.47 23.81
CA TRP A 565 2.19 8.17 22.50
C TRP A 565 3.34 9.13 22.19
N THR A 566 4.22 8.80 21.25
CA THR A 566 5.23 9.75 20.75
C THR A 566 5.09 9.89 19.24
N LEU A 567 4.86 11.12 18.78
CA LEU A 567 5.03 11.49 17.38
C LEU A 567 6.52 11.55 17.09
N GLN A 568 6.95 10.94 15.99
CA GLN A 568 8.33 10.93 15.55
C GLN A 568 8.41 11.31 14.07
N VAL A 569 9.30 12.26 13.73
CA VAL A 569 9.60 12.59 12.34
C VAL A 569 10.88 11.88 11.91
N ASN A 570 10.77 11.11 10.83
CA ASN A 570 11.85 10.36 10.17
C ASN A 570 12.51 9.25 11.01
N GLU A 571 13.43 8.53 10.37
CA GLU A 571 14.32 7.55 10.96
C GLU A 571 15.74 7.75 10.38
N PRO A 572 16.77 8.03 11.20
CA PRO A 572 16.70 8.34 12.64
C PRO A 572 15.81 9.56 12.95
N PRO A 573 15.33 9.71 14.21
CA PRO A 573 14.37 10.76 14.55
C PRO A 573 14.98 12.16 14.51
N GLU A 574 14.40 13.04 13.71
CA GLU A 574 14.72 14.48 13.67
C GLU A 574 13.91 15.27 14.72
N LEU A 575 12.66 14.86 14.92
CA LEU A 575 11.77 15.42 15.95
C LEU A 575 11.09 14.29 16.72
N ARG A 576 10.84 14.54 18.00
CA ARG A 576 9.98 13.72 18.85
C ARG A 576 9.07 14.61 19.68
N TYR A 577 7.81 14.21 19.77
CA TYR A 577 6.83 14.91 20.60
C TYR A 577 5.96 13.93 21.38
N PRO A 578 6.01 13.92 22.72
CA PRO A 578 5.14 13.08 23.54
C PRO A 578 3.71 13.65 23.55
N ALA A 579 2.76 12.83 23.14
CA ALA A 579 1.35 13.18 23.01
C ALA A 579 0.50 12.30 23.94
N LYS A 580 -0.27 12.92 24.84
CA LYS A 580 -1.07 12.18 25.83
C LYS A 580 -2.45 11.86 25.28
N VAL A 581 -2.79 10.57 25.27
CA VAL A 581 -4.13 10.08 24.94
C VAL A 581 -4.83 9.68 26.23
N PRO A 582 -5.99 10.26 26.58
CA PRO A 582 -6.74 9.83 27.74
C PRO A 582 -7.19 8.36 27.57
N PRO A 583 -7.26 7.57 28.65
CA PRO A 583 -7.82 6.23 28.58
C PRO A 583 -9.28 6.30 28.11
N VAL A 584 -9.56 5.65 26.98
CA VAL A 584 -10.91 5.45 26.49
C VAL A 584 -11.44 4.19 27.17
N GLU A 585 -12.51 4.30 27.95
CA GLU A 585 -13.22 3.12 28.48
C GLU A 585 -13.64 2.23 27.30
N ALA A 586 -13.23 0.96 27.33
CA ALA A 586 -13.40 -0.01 26.26
C ALA A 586 -14.84 -0.03 25.72
N ARG A 587 -14.98 -0.06 24.40
CA ARG A 587 -16.27 -0.21 23.73
C ARG A 587 -16.64 -1.69 23.66
N GLU A 588 -17.90 -2.02 23.93
CA GLU A 588 -18.53 -3.17 23.26
C GLU A 588 -18.47 -2.92 21.74
N ALA A 589 -18.24 -3.97 20.96
CA ALA A 589 -18.10 -3.95 19.52
C ALA A 589 -19.34 -3.33 18.83
N ASP A 590 -19.33 -2.00 18.68
CA ASP A 590 -20.36 -1.26 17.99
C ASP A 590 -19.93 -1.04 16.55
N ILE A 591 -20.74 -1.58 15.64
CA ILE A 591 -20.68 -1.40 14.18
C ILE A 591 -20.36 0.07 13.89
N ASP A 592 -19.23 0.30 13.23
CA ASP A 592 -18.82 1.62 12.75
C ASP A 592 -20.02 2.32 12.08
N GLY A 593 -20.28 3.57 12.47
CA GLY A 593 -21.40 4.35 11.94
C GLY A 593 -21.37 4.49 10.43
N TRP A 594 -20.18 4.44 9.81
CA TRP A 594 -20.01 4.35 8.36
C TRP A 594 -20.39 2.98 7.81
N THR A 595 -19.96 1.91 8.44
CA THR A 595 -20.37 0.53 8.11
C THR A 595 -21.89 0.35 8.26
N PHE A 596 -22.50 0.95 9.29
CA PHE A 596 -23.95 0.99 9.47
C PHE A 596 -24.63 1.82 8.38
N PHE A 597 -24.11 3.00 8.06
CA PHE A 597 -24.65 3.86 7.00
C PHE A 597 -24.49 3.23 5.60
N ALA A 598 -23.38 2.55 5.33
CA ALA A 598 -23.11 1.80 4.11
C ALA A 598 -24.02 0.56 3.99
N ARG A 599 -24.25 -0.17 5.09
CA ARG A 599 -25.21 -1.28 5.16
C ARG A 599 -26.65 -0.79 4.98
N PHE A 600 -26.99 0.36 5.57
CA PHE A 600 -28.32 0.96 5.46
C PHE A 600 -28.59 1.52 4.07
N SER A 601 -27.64 2.24 3.47
CA SER A 601 -27.73 2.76 2.10
C SER A 601 -27.70 1.65 1.06
N GLY A 602 -26.87 0.62 1.25
CA GLY A 602 -26.85 -0.59 0.41
C GLY A 602 -28.18 -1.35 0.47
N ALA A 603 -28.74 -1.56 1.67
CA ALA A 603 -30.06 -2.20 1.81
C ALA A 603 -31.20 -1.38 1.19
N LEU A 604 -31.14 -0.04 1.28
CA LEU A 604 -32.09 0.85 0.60
C LEU A 604 -31.94 0.80 -0.92
N TRP A 605 -30.71 0.71 -1.43
CA TRP A 605 -30.41 0.59 -2.85
C TRP A 605 -30.89 -0.75 -3.43
N GLU A 606 -30.60 -1.87 -2.77
CA GLU A 606 -31.09 -3.20 -3.14
C GLU A 606 -32.63 -3.25 -3.13
N THR A 607 -33.26 -2.67 -2.10
CA THR A 607 -34.73 -2.58 -2.03
C THR A 607 -35.29 -1.70 -3.16
N PHE A 608 -34.59 -0.63 -3.55
CA PHE A 608 -34.99 0.23 -4.65
C PHE A 608 -34.83 -0.45 -6.02
N ILE A 609 -33.72 -1.17 -6.25
CA ILE A 609 -33.51 -1.98 -7.45
C ILE A 609 -34.54 -3.11 -7.54
N ASP A 610 -34.83 -3.81 -6.46
CA ASP A 610 -35.87 -4.86 -6.44
C ASP A 610 -37.26 -4.27 -6.74
N VAL A 611 -37.58 -3.08 -6.22
CA VAL A 611 -38.86 -2.40 -6.51
C VAL A 611 -38.91 -1.87 -7.96
N ALA A 612 -37.77 -1.47 -8.52
CA ALA A 612 -37.65 -0.99 -9.89
C ALA A 612 -37.68 -2.13 -10.92
N THR A 613 -37.09 -3.28 -10.60
CA THR A 613 -36.98 -4.46 -11.47
C THR A 613 -38.16 -5.43 -11.35
N SER A 614 -38.89 -5.43 -10.22
CA SER A 614 -40.11 -6.24 -10.04
C SER A 614 -41.33 -5.76 -10.83
N ARG A 615 -41.23 -4.63 -11.55
CA ARG A 615 -42.25 -4.20 -12.50
C ARG A 615 -41.88 -4.68 -13.90
N GLY A 616 -42.54 -5.75 -14.33
CA GLY A 616 -42.41 -6.33 -15.67
C GLY A 616 -42.60 -5.32 -16.82
N PRO A 617 -42.25 -5.72 -18.05
CA PRO A 617 -42.00 -4.81 -19.15
C PRO A 617 -43.26 -4.03 -19.55
N ARG A 618 -43.19 -2.70 -19.46
CA ARG A 618 -44.12 -1.81 -20.17
C ARG A 618 -43.35 -0.95 -21.14
N GLU A 619 -43.55 -1.30 -22.40
CA GLU A 619 -43.41 -0.57 -23.66
C GLU A 619 -42.57 0.73 -23.67
N GLN A 620 -41.54 0.66 -24.52
CA GLN A 620 -40.74 1.75 -25.06
C GLN A 620 -41.58 2.96 -25.51
N LYS A 621 -41.19 4.16 -25.07
CA LYS A 621 -41.15 5.37 -25.93
C LYS A 621 -40.06 6.34 -25.46
N GLY A 622 -39.12 6.63 -26.36
CA GLY A 622 -38.54 7.97 -26.57
C GLY A 622 -37.40 8.41 -25.66
N TRP A 623 -36.21 8.47 -26.23
CA TRP A 623 -34.99 9.09 -25.70
C TRP A 623 -35.11 10.63 -25.67
N GLU A 624 -34.70 11.27 -24.57
CA GLU A 624 -34.07 12.62 -24.51
C GLU A 624 -33.69 12.98 -23.05
N TYR A 625 -32.85 12.15 -22.40
CA TYR A 625 -32.36 12.45 -21.03
C TYR A 625 -30.85 12.22 -20.89
N ARG A 626 -30.11 12.28 -22.00
CA ARG A 626 -28.70 11.88 -22.10
C ARG A 626 -27.71 13.03 -22.30
N LYS A 627 -28.10 14.29 -22.05
CA LYS A 627 -27.20 15.46 -22.19
C LYS A 627 -27.11 16.37 -20.95
N GLY A 628 -27.67 15.96 -19.81
CA GLY A 628 -27.65 16.75 -18.57
C GLY A 628 -26.98 16.06 -17.37
N ILE A 629 -26.52 14.81 -17.52
CA ILE A 629 -26.00 13.99 -16.41
C ILE A 629 -24.47 13.79 -16.56
N GLU A 630 -23.77 14.80 -17.04
CA GLU A 630 -22.31 14.82 -17.11
C GLU A 630 -21.80 15.78 -16.02
N GLY A 631 -21.18 15.23 -14.96
CA GLY A 631 -20.43 16.01 -13.96
C GLY A 631 -21.01 16.13 -12.53
N MET A 632 -22.01 15.34 -12.13
CA MET A 632 -22.68 15.50 -10.82
C MET A 632 -22.32 14.44 -9.77
N SER A 633 -22.04 14.89 -8.54
CA SER A 633 -21.82 14.01 -7.37
C SER A 633 -23.08 13.20 -7.00
N MET A 634 -22.94 12.06 -6.29
CA MET A 634 -24.08 11.22 -5.86
C MET A 634 -25.17 12.00 -5.11
N GLY A 635 -24.82 13.04 -4.35
CA GLY A 635 -25.79 13.89 -3.64
C GLY A 635 -26.61 14.78 -4.60
N SER A 636 -26.01 15.19 -5.71
CA SER A 636 -26.63 16.03 -6.74
C SER A 636 -27.57 15.20 -7.63
N MET A 637 -27.19 13.95 -7.92
CA MET A 637 -27.98 13.00 -8.72
C MET A 637 -29.33 12.66 -8.05
N ALA A 638 -29.31 12.50 -6.72
CA ALA A 638 -30.52 12.32 -5.92
C ALA A 638 -31.44 13.56 -6.01
N PHE A 639 -30.87 14.77 -6.06
CA PHE A 639 -31.64 16.02 -6.11
C PHE A 639 -32.29 16.29 -7.48
N GLU A 640 -31.59 16.01 -8.57
CA GLU A 640 -32.12 16.21 -9.92
C GLU A 640 -33.15 15.15 -10.31
N MET A 641 -32.93 13.88 -9.95
CA MET A 641 -33.93 12.81 -10.15
C MET A 641 -35.22 13.01 -9.34
N MET A 642 -35.19 13.84 -8.28
CA MET A 642 -36.38 14.26 -7.53
C MET A 642 -37.28 15.25 -8.29
N THR A 643 -36.83 15.86 -9.39
CA THR A 643 -37.57 16.93 -10.09
C THR A 643 -38.35 16.46 -11.33
N THR A 644 -38.07 15.29 -11.89
CA THR A 644 -38.76 14.79 -13.09
C THR A 644 -40.15 14.23 -12.81
N GLN A 645 -41.12 14.60 -13.67
CA GLN A 645 -42.54 14.31 -13.50
C GLN A 645 -42.89 12.90 -14.00
N GLY A 646 -43.13 11.96 -13.07
CA GLY A 646 -43.59 10.63 -13.49
C GLY A 646 -43.94 9.63 -12.39
N ALA A 647 -44.67 10.01 -11.33
CA ALA A 647 -45.54 9.14 -10.50
C ALA A 647 -45.98 9.88 -9.22
N LYS A 648 -47.22 10.39 -9.15
CA LYS A 648 -47.65 11.33 -8.09
C LYS A 648 -47.80 10.75 -6.67
N SER A 649 -48.01 9.44 -6.46
CA SER A 649 -48.24 8.90 -5.10
C SER A 649 -47.01 8.30 -4.41
N ALA A 650 -46.11 7.65 -5.14
CA ALA A 650 -44.83 7.14 -4.61
C ALA A 650 -43.84 8.28 -4.33
N LYS A 651 -43.86 9.32 -5.18
CA LYS A 651 -43.05 10.53 -5.04
C LYS A 651 -43.36 11.27 -3.74
N HIS A 652 -44.62 11.33 -3.32
CA HIS A 652 -45.01 12.03 -2.08
C HIS A 652 -44.55 11.31 -0.81
N HIS A 653 -44.58 9.98 -0.78
CA HIS A 653 -44.06 9.19 0.35
C HIS A 653 -42.53 9.17 0.39
N ALA A 654 -41.85 9.03 -0.76
CA ALA A 654 -40.40 9.07 -0.84
C ALA A 654 -39.84 10.47 -0.51
N GLN A 655 -40.49 11.54 -0.96
CA GLN A 655 -40.13 12.91 -0.61
C GLN A 655 -40.31 13.21 0.88
N ARG A 656 -41.39 12.70 1.50
CA ARG A 656 -41.59 12.84 2.95
C ARG A 656 -40.56 12.03 3.74
N LEU A 657 -40.30 10.77 3.38
CA LEU A 657 -39.31 9.94 4.06
C LEU A 657 -37.90 10.50 3.92
N SER A 658 -37.52 10.95 2.72
CA SER A 658 -36.22 11.56 2.46
C SER A 658 -36.05 12.88 3.21
N LYS A 659 -37.06 13.75 3.23
CA LYS A 659 -37.02 14.99 4.02
C LYS A 659 -36.86 14.70 5.52
N ILE A 660 -37.57 13.70 6.04
CA ILE A 660 -37.44 13.26 7.44
C ILE A 660 -36.03 12.74 7.72
N LEU A 661 -35.49 11.89 6.86
CA LEU A 661 -34.14 11.33 7.02
C LEU A 661 -33.07 12.42 6.91
N THR A 662 -33.21 13.38 6.00
CA THR A 662 -32.30 14.51 5.85
C THR A 662 -32.37 15.47 7.05
N GLU A 663 -33.56 15.79 7.57
CA GLU A 663 -33.71 16.64 8.75
C GLU A 663 -33.17 15.96 10.02
N VAL A 664 -33.36 14.64 10.16
CA VAL A 664 -32.76 13.85 11.26
C VAL A 664 -31.23 13.78 11.13
N SER A 665 -30.69 13.57 9.91
CA SER A 665 -29.24 13.58 9.68
C SER A 665 -28.63 14.96 9.94
N ILE A 666 -29.29 16.05 9.53
CA ILE A 666 -28.85 17.42 9.79
C ILE A 666 -28.91 17.75 11.27
N ALA A 667 -29.96 17.32 11.99
CA ALA A 667 -30.07 17.49 13.44
C ALA A 667 -28.98 16.70 14.18
N CYS A 668 -28.70 15.46 13.78
CA CYS A 668 -27.59 14.66 14.33
C CYS A 668 -26.20 15.28 14.08
N LEU A 669 -26.03 16.02 12.98
CA LEU A 669 -24.78 16.71 12.64
C LEU A 669 -24.64 18.09 13.32
N ARG A 670 -25.72 18.68 13.84
CA ARG A 670 -25.74 20.07 14.34
C ARG A 670 -25.94 20.22 15.85
N SER A 671 -26.58 19.30 16.56
CA SER A 671 -26.94 19.56 17.97
C SER A 671 -25.82 19.20 18.96
N GLU A 672 -25.20 20.23 19.55
CA GLU A 672 -24.39 20.11 20.76
C GLU A 672 -25.24 20.00 22.04
N ASP A 673 -26.56 20.30 21.96
CA ASP A 673 -27.44 20.40 23.14
C ASP A 673 -28.55 19.34 23.17
N THR A 674 -28.67 18.64 24.30
CA THR A 674 -29.56 17.46 24.49
C THR A 674 -31.03 17.81 24.75
N GLU A 675 -31.36 19.07 25.06
CA GLU A 675 -32.73 19.49 25.37
C GLU A 675 -33.57 19.81 24.12
N GLU A 676 -32.96 20.39 23.08
CA GLU A 676 -33.64 20.68 21.80
C GLU A 676 -34.13 19.39 21.10
N PHE A 677 -33.37 18.30 21.25
CA PHE A 677 -33.74 16.96 20.76
C PHE A 677 -34.96 16.36 21.49
N LYS A 678 -35.13 16.66 22.79
CA LYS A 678 -36.28 16.19 23.58
C LYS A 678 -37.56 16.96 23.25
N GLU A 679 -37.46 18.24 22.94
CA GLU A 679 -38.60 19.06 22.49
C GLU A 679 -39.10 18.63 21.11
N LEU A 680 -38.19 18.47 20.14
CA LEU A 680 -38.52 17.96 18.79
C LEU A 680 -39.20 16.58 18.83
N SER A 681 -38.77 15.70 19.75
CA SER A 681 -39.38 14.38 19.96
C SER A 681 -40.80 14.45 20.53
N LYS A 682 -41.07 15.38 21.46
CA LYS A 682 -42.42 15.61 22.02
C LYS A 682 -43.38 16.21 21.00
N GLU A 683 -42.91 17.15 20.19
CA GLU A 683 -43.70 17.76 19.13
C GLU A 683 -44.14 16.70 18.10
N TYR A 684 -43.24 15.77 17.77
CA TYR A 684 -43.49 14.66 16.84
C TYR A 684 -44.53 13.65 17.33
N GLN A 685 -44.56 13.34 18.64
CA GLN A 685 -45.55 12.43 19.23
C GLN A 685 -46.98 12.99 19.21
N SER A 686 -47.13 14.32 19.20
CA SER A 686 -48.45 14.96 19.17
C SER A 686 -49.02 15.12 17.75
N GLY A 687 -48.16 15.19 16.72
CA GLY A 687 -48.56 15.36 15.32
C GLY A 687 -49.02 14.08 14.61
N TYR A 688 -48.55 12.91 15.04
CA TYR A 688 -49.02 11.61 14.52
C TYR A 688 -49.92 10.94 15.54
N GLY A 689 -51.25 11.05 15.34
CA GLY A 689 -52.23 10.26 16.09
C GLY A 689 -52.00 8.76 15.89
N VAL A 690 -51.15 8.16 16.72
CA VAL A 690 -50.94 6.70 16.79
C VAL A 690 -52.16 6.08 17.46
N LYS A 691 -53.28 5.99 16.73
CA LYS A 691 -54.44 5.22 17.18
C LYS A 691 -55.11 4.32 16.15
N ASN A 692 -54.73 4.31 14.87
CA ASN A 692 -55.36 3.39 13.90
C ASN A 692 -54.43 2.99 12.74
N LEU A 693 -53.42 2.17 13.03
CA LEU A 693 -52.74 1.35 12.01
C LEU A 693 -52.75 -0.11 12.47
N ALA A 694 -53.95 -0.68 12.55
CA ALA A 694 -54.16 -2.12 12.52
C ALA A 694 -54.78 -2.45 11.15
N MET A 695 -53.94 -2.71 10.16
CA MET A 695 -54.32 -3.46 8.96
C MET A 695 -53.21 -4.43 8.59
N GLN A 696 -53.67 -5.60 8.13
CA GLN A 696 -53.04 -6.91 8.16
C GLN A 696 -51.78 -7.06 7.28
N ASP A 697 -50.98 -8.06 7.68
CA ASP A 697 -49.87 -8.71 6.98
C ASP A 697 -48.55 -7.94 6.78
N LYS A 698 -47.67 -8.11 7.77
CA LYS A 698 -46.22 -8.44 7.67
C LYS A 698 -45.56 -8.20 9.04
N GLN A 699 -45.83 -9.07 10.00
CA GLN A 699 -45.01 -9.16 11.22
C GLN A 699 -43.65 -9.74 10.82
N HIS A 700 -42.64 -8.88 10.68
CA HIS A 700 -41.22 -9.14 10.99
C HIS A 700 -40.28 -7.95 10.65
N LYS A 701 -40.73 -6.85 10.03
CA LYS A 701 -39.84 -5.72 9.66
C LYS A 701 -40.03 -4.42 10.45
N VAL A 702 -41.03 -4.31 11.32
CA VAL A 702 -41.29 -3.07 12.11
C VAL A 702 -40.56 -3.08 13.46
N SER A 703 -40.20 -4.25 13.99
CA SER A 703 -39.47 -4.37 15.26
C SER A 703 -38.05 -3.80 15.19
N SER A 704 -37.45 -3.76 14.00
CA SER A 704 -36.09 -3.20 13.78
C SER A 704 -36.03 -1.69 14.00
N VAL A 705 -37.13 -0.97 13.75
CA VAL A 705 -37.21 0.50 13.88
C VAL A 705 -37.33 0.95 15.35
N LEU A 706 -37.92 0.14 16.23
CA LEU A 706 -37.99 0.46 17.66
C LEU A 706 -36.68 0.16 18.41
N ILE A 707 -35.93 -0.88 18.00
CA ILE A 707 -34.60 -1.18 18.57
C ILE A 707 -33.59 -0.06 18.23
N LEU A 708 -33.77 0.61 17.08
CA LEU A 708 -32.97 1.74 16.62
C LEU A 708 -33.11 2.99 17.52
N HIS A 709 -34.23 3.18 18.22
CA HIS A 709 -34.43 4.38 19.05
C HIS A 709 -33.60 4.38 20.34
N HIS A 710 -33.16 3.21 20.83
CA HIS A 710 -32.41 3.08 22.08
C HIS A 710 -30.87 3.05 21.90
N LYS A 711 -30.34 2.71 20.72
CA LYS A 711 -28.89 2.55 20.50
C LYS A 711 -28.17 3.78 19.93
N VAL A 712 -28.88 4.67 19.24
CA VAL A 712 -28.30 5.88 18.61
C VAL A 712 -27.63 6.85 19.62
N PRO A 713 -28.14 7.06 20.85
CA PRO A 713 -27.47 7.91 21.83
C PRO A 713 -26.11 7.36 22.30
N PHE A 714 -25.97 6.04 22.39
CA PHE A 714 -24.74 5.37 22.84
C PHE A 714 -23.63 5.42 21.79
N LEU A 715 -24.00 5.25 20.51
CA LEU A 715 -23.08 5.40 19.37
C LEU A 715 -22.47 6.82 19.28
N ASN A 716 -23.26 7.85 19.58
CA ASN A 716 -22.85 9.25 19.55
C ASN A 716 -21.86 9.59 20.69
N LEU A 717 -22.07 9.03 21.89
CA LEU A 717 -21.20 9.26 23.05
C LEU A 717 -19.79 8.66 22.89
N SER A 718 -19.67 7.43 22.37
CA SER A 718 -18.34 6.82 22.20
C SER A 718 -17.59 7.35 20.98
N PHE A 719 -18.28 7.76 19.90
CA PHE A 719 -17.63 8.48 18.79
C PHE A 719 -17.05 9.81 19.28
N ARG A 720 -17.79 10.58 20.09
CA ARG A 720 -17.30 11.82 20.72
C ARG A 720 -16.06 11.59 21.60
N LYS A 721 -16.02 10.52 22.41
CA LYS A 721 -14.86 10.18 23.26
C LYS A 721 -13.62 9.81 22.43
N ILE A 722 -13.78 9.08 21.33
CA ILE A 722 -12.68 8.66 20.44
C ILE A 722 -12.12 9.86 19.66
N THR A 723 -12.99 10.71 19.12
CA THR A 723 -12.58 11.96 18.47
C THR A 723 -11.87 12.90 19.45
N ALA A 724 -12.32 12.97 20.71
CA ALA A 724 -11.63 13.73 21.75
C ALA A 724 -10.25 13.16 22.10
N ALA A 725 -10.11 11.84 22.23
CA ALA A 725 -8.83 11.20 22.51
C ALA A 725 -7.80 11.41 21.38
N THR A 726 -8.26 11.39 20.12
CA THR A 726 -7.42 11.70 18.95
C THR A 726 -7.03 13.18 18.95
N ARG A 727 -7.94 14.09 19.33
CA ARG A 727 -7.64 15.53 19.47
C ARG A 727 -6.60 15.83 20.54
N ASP A 728 -6.55 15.06 21.64
CA ASP A 728 -5.56 15.25 22.71
C ASP A 728 -4.13 14.86 22.28
N VAL A 729 -3.98 13.94 21.32
CA VAL A 729 -2.68 13.69 20.65
C VAL A 729 -2.18 14.98 19.98
N CYS A 730 -3.13 15.71 19.43
CA CYS A 730 -2.99 16.89 18.60
C CYS A 730 -3.09 18.21 19.38
N SER A 731 -2.90 18.20 20.70
CA SER A 731 -2.92 19.42 21.50
C SER A 731 -1.61 19.52 22.28
N PRO A 732 -0.69 20.43 21.91
CA PRO A 732 0.50 20.61 22.71
C PRO A 732 0.13 21.29 24.05
N GLN A 733 -0.02 20.48 25.11
CA GLN A 733 -0.14 21.02 26.46
C GLN A 733 1.23 21.55 26.91
N GLY A 734 1.49 22.82 26.61
CA GLY A 734 2.59 23.55 27.24
C GLY A 734 3.24 24.62 26.38
N GLN A 735 2.55 25.72 26.10
CA GLN A 735 3.08 27.07 26.32
C GLN A 735 1.94 28.11 26.27
N VAL A 736 1.91 28.98 27.28
CA VAL A 736 1.06 30.18 27.47
C VAL A 736 -0.40 29.94 27.89
N GLN A 737 -0.59 29.51 29.14
CA GLN A 737 -1.71 30.01 29.96
C GLN A 737 -1.24 31.29 30.68
N GLY A 738 -1.23 32.40 29.94
CA GLY A 738 -1.19 33.74 30.50
C GLY A 738 -2.56 34.37 30.28
N ARG A 739 -3.45 34.28 31.28
CA ARG A 739 -4.66 35.10 31.32
C ARG A 739 -4.22 36.56 31.28
N MET A 740 -4.45 37.26 30.17
CA MET A 740 -4.71 38.69 30.22
C MET A 740 -6.21 38.87 30.42
N ASP A 741 -6.60 39.09 31.67
CA ASP A 741 -7.80 39.86 31.98
C ASP A 741 -7.62 41.24 31.32
N VAL A 742 -8.43 41.54 30.31
CA VAL A 742 -8.64 42.93 29.88
C VAL A 742 -10.01 43.33 30.38
N SER A 743 -10.01 43.89 31.59
CA SER A 743 -11.09 44.71 32.11
C SER A 743 -11.35 45.87 31.15
N ALA A 744 -12.63 46.09 30.81
CA ALA A 744 -13.09 47.27 30.11
C ALA A 744 -12.70 48.55 30.87
N GLN A 745 -11.82 49.36 30.28
CA GLN A 745 -11.64 50.77 30.65
C GLN A 745 -11.46 51.63 29.38
N GLU A 746 -12.51 52.41 29.13
CA GLU A 746 -12.52 53.78 28.63
C GLU A 746 -11.48 54.20 27.57
N PHE A 747 -11.96 54.43 26.34
CA PHE A 747 -11.40 55.48 25.48
C PHE A 747 -12.54 56.34 24.91
N HIS A 748 -12.59 57.58 25.39
CA HIS A 748 -13.30 58.69 24.76
C HIS A 748 -12.49 59.28 23.59
N PRO A 749 -13.13 60.03 22.67
CA PRO A 749 -12.64 60.30 21.31
C PRO A 749 -11.96 61.66 21.18
N GLU A 750 -11.06 61.81 20.19
CA GLU A 750 -10.69 63.08 19.49
C GLU A 750 -9.74 62.71 18.31
N LEU A 751 -10.20 62.75 17.04
CA LEU A 751 -10.05 63.85 16.06
C LEU A 751 -8.58 64.29 15.83
N GLY A 752 -8.01 64.36 14.63
CA GLY A 752 -8.49 64.14 13.27
C GLY A 752 -7.49 64.70 12.24
N SER A 753 -7.50 64.14 11.02
CA SER A 753 -7.48 64.83 9.71
C SER A 753 -7.43 63.78 8.62
#